data_AF-A0A0B2VI56-F1
#
_entry.id   AF-A0A0B2VI56-F1
#
_cell.length_a   1.000
_cell.length_b   1.000
_cell.length_c   1.000
_cell.angle_alpha   90.00
_cell.angle_beta   90.00
_cell.angle_gamma   90.00
#
_symmetry.space_group_name_H-M   'P 1'
#
loop_
_entity.id
_entity.type
_entity.pdbx_description
1 polymer ?
#
loop_
_entity_poly.entity_id
_entity_poly.type
_entity_poly.pdbx_seq_one_letter_code
_entity_poly.pdbx_strand_id
1 'polypeptide(L)'
;MKKHSSTGDAVVVTDADLRIAAHKSENAIAADNPRLSRYQQLVQEHLEKLNDQLASQIRNLQISLKESRLSNQENGKLIEKLRTESQKEAGKTASLNDEVEASHKTRTTLDDEMAILNNSLEEAKTKMNSADKKEREVRNALNNINNQVGKVFGIEKAGGNLKTNVKILKGISARINQQLSSLEKEKTIQDAYVTRIKRDVEASEKELLNLENAFEELKKEQIQRKSNYEELAEKLKAFEDGSFSVEDRWQTLMKSLHNGNNKIKLDRSQTLEEKTKQFSLMAGNHTNEGELTRKANELSKIDAALAARLKIRRMKEQELEQFEKALNETKSDIVKRKEEIALLEEGVIRAELKTAEAKQQYTAMKKSKGSGTSDDDDDVELERVERKIEKLKSETTLNRNKARKLAELVYHRDQNVGNFYCKLFNICGFHVDELSAAITKTNRERSKSARTGESIIKKRTEMDQRKPDTLKKIADMKKDMAELTRRRIAATHKIERLEEEAKLLNENIIEEKKKLDGFNEVLRKAEIRKDGFDKETQALNEAVIDDEEERQEKELIAKLEREEENVTSIRGENEFIEKNLKASREELEMWMKKVERIDNDELYAFDEARRNAILIETRRLKNLNSVLNRRIRETQKELEMCALRRDFVVGKAQTTISRRNHVRSQAIDRIEQLKSRIAELRKELDDTNAEYVRLQTSSITK
;
A
#
# COMPACT_ATOMS: atom_id res chain seq x y z
N MET A 1 113.38 10.50 -28.72
CA MET A 1 114.20 11.72 -28.86
C MET A 1 115.65 11.41 -28.53
N LYS A 2 116.56 11.91 -29.36
CA LYS A 2 118.04 12.10 -29.22
C LYS A 2 118.94 10.95 -28.72
N LYS A 3 119.75 10.49 -29.69
CA LYS A 3 121.08 9.86 -29.65
C LYS A 3 121.91 10.14 -28.38
N HIS A 4 122.65 9.13 -27.94
CA HIS A 4 124.11 9.24 -27.77
C HIS A 4 124.78 7.91 -28.11
N SER A 5 125.53 7.93 -29.21
CA SER A 5 126.66 7.05 -29.49
C SER A 5 127.82 7.47 -28.59
N SER A 6 128.43 6.53 -27.87
CA SER A 6 129.83 6.68 -27.47
C SER A 6 130.54 5.35 -27.66
N THR A 7 131.26 5.29 -28.77
CA THR A 7 132.51 4.57 -28.97
C THR A 7 133.34 4.56 -27.69
N GLY A 8 133.65 3.36 -27.20
CA GLY A 8 134.68 3.12 -26.22
C GLY A 8 135.60 2.05 -26.77
N ASP A 9 136.68 2.50 -27.43
CA ASP A 9 137.78 1.68 -27.90
C ASP A 9 138.32 0.82 -26.75
N ALA A 10 138.15 -0.50 -26.86
CA ALA A 10 138.94 -1.42 -26.08
C ALA A 10 140.29 -1.58 -26.78
N VAL A 11 141.25 -0.75 -26.38
CA VAL A 11 142.67 -0.97 -26.64
C VAL A 11 143.02 -2.33 -26.04
N VAL A 12 143.17 -3.36 -26.87
CA VAL A 12 143.83 -4.61 -26.48
C VAL A 12 145.32 -4.31 -26.40
N VAL A 13 145.78 -3.91 -25.22
CA VAL A 13 147.20 -3.96 -24.87
C VAL A 13 147.56 -5.42 -24.61
N THR A 14 148.62 -5.85 -25.30
CA THR A 14 149.09 -7.21 -25.56
C THR A 14 149.82 -7.84 -24.36
N ASP A 15 149.84 -9.19 -24.30
CA ASP A 15 150.81 -9.97 -23.49
C ASP A 15 152.05 -10.37 -24.33
N ALA A 16 152.26 -9.71 -25.48
CA ALA A 16 153.32 -10.01 -26.43
C ALA A 16 154.38 -8.89 -26.61
N ASP A 17 154.20 -7.69 -26.02
CA ASP A 17 155.11 -6.54 -26.25
C ASP A 17 155.90 -6.06 -25.01
N LEU A 18 155.98 -6.84 -23.92
CA LEU A 18 156.72 -6.47 -22.69
C LEU A 18 157.90 -7.39 -22.35
N ARG A 19 158.67 -7.85 -23.35
CA ARG A 19 160.01 -8.44 -23.13
C ARG A 19 161.08 -7.96 -24.12
N ILE A 20 161.22 -6.65 -24.29
CA ILE A 20 162.46 -6.01 -24.76
C ILE A 20 162.66 -4.71 -23.97
N ALA A 21 163.37 -4.77 -22.85
CA ALA A 21 164.13 -3.65 -22.27
C ALA A 21 164.70 -4.05 -20.89
N ALA A 22 165.80 -4.82 -20.89
CA ALA A 22 166.80 -4.76 -19.83
C ALA A 22 168.14 -5.15 -20.44
N HIS A 23 168.63 -4.26 -21.30
CA HIS A 23 170.02 -4.24 -21.71
C HIS A 23 170.90 -3.97 -20.50
N LYS A 24 171.98 -4.77 -20.38
CA LYS A 24 173.37 -4.38 -20.14
C LYS A 24 173.72 -3.53 -18.90
N SER A 25 174.91 -3.87 -18.37
CA SER A 25 175.66 -3.27 -17.25
C SER A 25 175.12 -3.69 -15.89
N GLU A 26 175.86 -4.36 -15.02
CA GLU A 26 177.29 -4.19 -14.65
C GLU A 26 177.95 -5.58 -14.56
N ASN A 27 179.07 -5.86 -15.23
CA ASN A 27 180.43 -5.57 -14.73
C ASN A 27 180.54 -5.50 -13.20
N ALA A 28 180.24 -6.60 -12.51
CA ALA A 28 180.87 -6.86 -11.22
C ALA A 28 182.32 -7.31 -11.49
N ILE A 29 183.20 -6.31 -11.55
CA ILE A 29 184.62 -6.44 -11.26
C ILE A 29 184.74 -7.30 -10.00
N ALA A 30 185.32 -8.50 -10.14
CA ALA A 30 185.98 -9.19 -9.04
C ALA A 30 187.17 -8.33 -8.61
N ALA A 31 186.88 -7.29 -7.84
CA ALA A 31 187.76 -6.77 -6.83
C ALA A 31 187.22 -7.39 -5.55
N ASP A 32 188.02 -8.26 -4.92
CA ASP A 32 187.73 -8.95 -3.67
C ASP A 32 187.36 -7.95 -2.57
N ASN A 33 186.09 -7.54 -2.56
CA ASN A 33 185.51 -6.74 -1.51
C ASN A 33 184.20 -7.41 -1.06
N PRO A 34 184.25 -8.30 -0.05
CA PRO A 34 183.09 -9.05 0.45
C PRO A 34 181.95 -8.15 0.94
N ARG A 35 182.17 -6.84 1.13
CA ARG A 35 181.10 -5.88 1.42
C ARG A 35 180.20 -5.64 0.20
N LEU A 36 180.74 -5.60 -1.03
CA LEU A 36 179.96 -5.27 -2.22
C LEU A 36 179.01 -6.40 -2.64
N SER A 37 179.45 -7.66 -2.60
CA SER A 37 178.57 -8.82 -2.86
C SER A 37 177.45 -8.93 -1.84
N ARG A 38 177.72 -8.58 -0.56
CA ARG A 38 176.68 -8.57 0.47
C ARG A 38 175.62 -7.50 0.20
N TYR A 39 176.02 -6.35 -0.32
CA TYR A 39 175.09 -5.31 -0.79
C TYR A 39 174.29 -5.77 -2.00
N GLN A 40 174.92 -6.37 -3.03
CA GLN A 40 174.20 -6.91 -4.19
C GLN A 40 173.17 -7.97 -3.80
N GLN A 41 173.52 -8.88 -2.88
CA GLN A 41 172.60 -9.90 -2.39
C GLN A 41 171.42 -9.29 -1.61
N LEU A 42 171.67 -8.26 -0.79
CA LEU A 42 170.62 -7.53 -0.08
C LEU A 42 169.67 -6.81 -1.04
N VAL A 43 170.21 -6.19 -2.10
CA VAL A 43 169.41 -5.51 -3.14
C VAL A 43 168.57 -6.53 -3.90
N GLN A 44 169.13 -7.68 -4.26
CA GLN A 44 168.41 -8.73 -4.97
C GLN A 44 167.29 -9.34 -4.12
N GLU A 45 167.56 -9.61 -2.84
CA GLU A 45 166.54 -10.11 -1.90
C GLU A 45 165.43 -9.06 -1.66
N HIS A 46 165.78 -7.77 -1.64
CA HIS A 46 164.80 -6.68 -1.55
C HIS A 46 163.96 -6.57 -2.82
N LEU A 47 164.56 -6.72 -4.01
CA LEU A 47 163.85 -6.74 -5.28
C LEU A 47 162.93 -7.97 -5.42
N GLU A 48 163.37 -9.15 -4.98
CA GLU A 48 162.53 -10.35 -4.95
C GLU A 48 161.33 -10.17 -4.01
N LYS A 49 161.54 -9.65 -2.79
CA LYS A 49 160.45 -9.30 -1.88
C LYS A 49 159.49 -8.28 -2.48
N LEU A 50 160.02 -7.26 -3.17
CA LEU A 50 159.20 -6.25 -3.83
C LEU A 50 158.38 -6.87 -4.97
N ASN A 51 158.96 -7.79 -5.73
CA ASN A 51 158.30 -8.47 -6.84
C ASN A 51 157.22 -9.43 -6.35
N ASP A 52 157.46 -10.16 -5.25
CA ASP A 52 156.47 -11.00 -4.58
C ASP A 52 155.31 -10.17 -4.02
N GLN A 53 155.60 -9.00 -3.43
CA GLN A 53 154.58 -8.05 -2.99
C GLN A 53 153.77 -7.53 -4.17
N LEU A 54 154.41 -7.17 -5.29
CA LEU A 54 153.74 -6.71 -6.50
C LEU A 54 152.85 -7.81 -7.09
N ALA A 55 153.36 -9.04 -7.17
CA ALA A 55 152.62 -10.20 -7.66
C ALA A 55 151.42 -10.53 -6.77
N SER A 56 151.56 -10.39 -5.45
CA SER A 56 150.45 -10.53 -4.49
C SER A 56 149.40 -9.44 -4.68
N GLN A 57 149.82 -8.17 -4.84
CA GLN A 57 148.92 -7.05 -5.12
C GLN A 57 148.18 -7.22 -6.43
N ILE A 58 148.87 -7.65 -7.51
CA ILE A 58 148.25 -7.94 -8.81
C ILE A 58 147.21 -9.06 -8.66
N ARG A 59 147.52 -10.14 -7.95
CA ARG A 59 146.56 -11.23 -7.69
C ARG A 59 145.33 -10.74 -6.93
N ASN A 60 145.53 -9.95 -5.88
CA ASN A 60 144.43 -9.38 -5.10
C ASN A 60 143.56 -8.45 -5.95
N LEU A 61 144.17 -7.58 -6.78
CA LEU A 61 143.45 -6.72 -7.71
C LEU A 61 142.65 -7.53 -8.75
N GLN A 62 143.22 -8.61 -9.29
CA GLN A 62 142.51 -9.49 -10.22
C GLN A 62 141.30 -10.18 -9.57
N ILE A 63 141.42 -10.61 -8.31
CA ILE A 63 140.30 -11.18 -7.54
C ILE A 63 139.21 -10.12 -7.35
N SER A 64 139.57 -8.93 -6.83
CA SER A 64 138.60 -7.84 -6.63
C SER A 64 137.92 -7.41 -7.93
N LEU A 65 138.65 -7.42 -9.06
CA LEU A 65 138.09 -7.06 -10.36
C LEU A 65 137.14 -8.13 -10.90
N LYS A 66 137.41 -9.42 -10.62
CA LYS A 66 136.50 -10.52 -10.95
C LYS A 66 135.22 -10.47 -10.09
N GLU A 67 135.35 -10.22 -8.80
CA GLU A 67 134.22 -10.02 -7.88
C GLU A 67 133.38 -8.80 -8.30
N SER A 68 134.01 -7.68 -8.65
CA SER A 68 133.32 -6.50 -9.18
C SER A 68 132.57 -6.78 -10.49
N ARG A 69 133.16 -7.56 -11.40
CA ARG A 69 132.47 -7.97 -12.65
C ARG A 69 131.26 -8.86 -12.37
N LEU A 70 131.36 -9.82 -11.46
CA LEU A 70 130.23 -10.67 -11.05
C LEU A 70 129.12 -9.83 -10.40
N SER A 71 129.49 -8.94 -9.47
CA SER A 71 128.54 -8.02 -8.82
C SER A 71 127.85 -7.10 -9.84
N ASN A 72 128.58 -6.55 -10.81
CA ASN A 72 128.00 -5.74 -11.88
C ASN A 72 127.05 -6.54 -12.78
N GLN A 73 127.34 -7.82 -13.04
CA GLN A 73 126.44 -8.69 -13.80
C GLN A 73 125.15 -8.99 -13.03
N GLU A 74 125.24 -9.25 -11.72
CA GLU A 74 124.08 -9.44 -10.85
C GLU A 74 123.23 -8.17 -10.75
N ASN A 75 123.88 -7.01 -10.57
CA ASN A 75 123.21 -5.71 -10.58
C ASN A 75 122.53 -5.42 -11.93
N GLY A 76 123.16 -5.77 -13.05
CA GLY A 76 122.56 -5.66 -14.37
C GLY A 76 121.27 -6.48 -14.50
N LYS A 77 121.28 -7.74 -14.05
CA LYS A 77 120.08 -8.60 -14.02
C LYS A 77 118.99 -8.03 -13.10
N LEU A 78 119.37 -7.46 -11.96
CA LEU A 78 118.42 -6.84 -11.03
C LEU A 78 117.77 -5.59 -11.64
N ILE A 79 118.55 -4.73 -12.28
CA ILE A 79 118.06 -3.53 -12.97
C ILE A 79 117.08 -3.92 -14.09
N GLU A 80 117.39 -4.97 -14.86
CA GLU A 80 116.50 -5.43 -15.93
C GLU A 80 115.17 -5.97 -15.38
N LYS A 81 115.20 -6.74 -14.28
CA LYS A 81 113.97 -7.15 -13.57
C LYS A 81 113.16 -5.95 -13.11
N LEU A 82 113.78 -5.00 -12.40
CA LEU A 82 113.11 -3.78 -11.92
C LEU A 82 112.52 -2.96 -13.06
N ARG A 83 113.19 -2.91 -14.22
CA ARG A 83 112.67 -2.22 -15.42
C ARG A 83 111.42 -2.90 -15.97
N THR A 84 111.40 -4.23 -16.04
CA THR A 84 110.22 -4.97 -16.50
C THR A 84 109.05 -4.86 -15.52
N GLU A 85 109.31 -4.85 -14.21
CA GLU A 85 108.28 -4.63 -13.18
C GLU A 85 107.74 -3.21 -13.25
N SER A 86 108.60 -2.19 -13.38
CA SER A 86 108.18 -0.80 -13.55
C SER A 86 107.32 -0.61 -14.80
N GLN A 87 107.65 -1.28 -15.91
CA GLN A 87 106.84 -1.23 -17.13
C GLN A 87 105.48 -1.94 -16.97
N LYS A 88 105.43 -3.05 -16.24
CA LYS A 88 104.17 -3.73 -15.90
C LYS A 88 103.29 -2.87 -14.99
N GLU A 89 103.87 -2.24 -13.97
CA GLU A 89 103.15 -1.33 -13.09
C GLU A 89 102.65 -0.09 -13.83
N ALA A 90 103.44 0.49 -14.73
CA ALA A 90 102.99 1.57 -15.60
C ALA A 90 101.76 1.17 -16.43
N GLY A 91 101.76 -0.05 -17.01
CA GLY A 91 100.61 -0.59 -17.73
C GLY A 91 99.37 -0.77 -16.85
N LYS A 92 99.53 -1.28 -15.62
CA LYS A 92 98.42 -1.39 -14.65
C LYS A 92 97.88 -0.02 -14.26
N THR A 93 98.75 0.95 -13.99
CA THR A 93 98.31 2.30 -13.61
C THR A 93 97.55 3.00 -14.73
N ALA A 94 97.96 2.82 -16.00
CA ALA A 94 97.23 3.35 -17.14
C ALA A 94 95.83 2.72 -17.25
N SER A 95 95.74 1.39 -17.15
CA SER A 95 94.45 0.68 -17.19
C SER A 95 93.52 1.09 -16.04
N LEU A 96 94.05 1.26 -14.83
CA LEU A 96 93.27 1.74 -13.68
C LEU A 96 92.82 3.19 -13.88
N ASN A 97 93.65 4.03 -14.51
CA ASN A 97 93.30 5.41 -14.78
C ASN A 97 92.15 5.52 -15.79
N ASP A 98 92.15 4.68 -16.83
CA ASP A 98 91.04 4.59 -17.79
C ASP A 98 89.73 4.13 -17.12
N GLU A 99 89.81 3.17 -16.19
CA GLU A 99 88.66 2.68 -15.41
C GLU A 99 88.11 3.74 -14.44
N VAL A 100 89.01 4.52 -13.82
CA VAL A 100 88.64 5.67 -12.97
C VAL A 100 87.97 6.77 -13.80
N GLU A 101 88.47 7.06 -15.01
CA GLU A 101 87.86 8.06 -15.88
C GLU A 101 86.47 7.62 -16.37
N ALA A 102 86.31 6.34 -16.72
CA ALA A 102 85.02 5.77 -17.07
C ALA A 102 84.03 5.84 -15.89
N SER A 103 84.49 5.49 -14.69
CA SER A 103 83.69 5.58 -13.45
C SER A 103 83.35 7.02 -13.07
N HIS A 104 84.24 7.97 -13.37
CA HIS A 104 83.95 9.39 -13.16
C HIS A 104 82.87 9.87 -14.14
N LYS A 105 82.91 9.45 -15.40
CA LYS A 105 81.89 9.80 -16.40
C LYS A 105 80.52 9.24 -16.02
N THR A 106 80.45 7.98 -15.58
CA THR A 106 79.18 7.38 -15.12
C THR A 106 78.65 8.06 -13.86
N ARG A 107 79.54 8.46 -12.94
CA ARG A 107 79.14 9.24 -11.76
C ARG A 107 78.55 10.59 -12.15
N THR A 108 79.19 11.33 -13.06
CA THR A 108 78.68 12.64 -13.49
C THR A 108 77.33 12.53 -14.18
N THR A 109 77.11 11.49 -15.00
CA THR A 109 75.79 11.27 -15.62
C THR A 109 74.72 10.93 -14.58
N LEU A 110 75.05 10.15 -13.55
CA LEU A 110 74.12 9.85 -12.46
C LEU A 110 73.81 11.10 -11.61
N ASP A 111 74.81 11.96 -11.37
CA ASP A 111 74.61 13.22 -10.65
C ASP A 111 73.67 14.17 -11.43
N ASP A 112 73.81 14.25 -12.76
CA ASP A 112 72.91 15.01 -13.64
C ASP A 112 71.49 14.43 -13.64
N GLU A 113 71.34 13.11 -13.73
CA GLU A 113 70.04 12.43 -13.63
C GLU A 113 69.38 12.65 -12.26
N MET A 114 70.15 12.59 -11.17
CA MET A 114 69.66 12.90 -9.83
C MET A 114 69.18 14.36 -9.74
N ALA A 115 69.88 15.31 -10.34
CA ALA A 115 69.46 16.71 -10.36
C ALA A 115 68.13 16.90 -11.11
N ILE A 116 67.95 16.23 -12.25
CA ILE A 116 66.69 16.25 -13.02
C ILE A 116 65.54 15.65 -12.21
N LEU A 117 65.77 14.48 -11.59
CA LEU A 117 64.77 13.81 -10.75
C LEU A 117 64.37 14.67 -9.55
N ASN A 118 65.33 15.34 -8.92
CA ASN A 118 65.06 16.18 -7.75
C ASN A 118 64.23 17.43 -8.13
N ASN A 119 64.50 18.02 -9.30
CA ASN A 119 63.67 19.11 -9.83
C ASN A 119 62.24 18.64 -10.14
N SER A 120 62.08 17.46 -10.76
CA SER A 120 60.77 16.86 -11.02
C SER A 120 60.00 16.54 -9.74
N LEU A 121 60.70 16.09 -8.69
CA LEU A 121 60.14 15.83 -7.36
C LEU A 121 59.59 17.11 -6.72
N GLU A 122 60.35 18.20 -6.75
CA GLU A 122 59.90 19.49 -6.20
C GLU A 122 58.74 20.10 -7.01
N GLU A 123 58.73 19.94 -8.34
CA GLU A 123 57.56 20.27 -9.16
C GLU A 123 56.31 19.44 -8.79
N ALA A 124 56.48 18.14 -8.54
CA ALA A 124 55.37 17.28 -8.12
C ALA A 124 54.85 17.68 -6.73
N LYS A 125 55.75 18.00 -5.80
CA LYS A 125 55.42 18.45 -4.44
C LYS A 125 54.69 19.78 -4.42
N THR A 126 55.11 20.74 -5.25
CA THR A 126 54.40 22.03 -5.39
C THR A 126 53.01 21.85 -6.00
N LYS A 127 52.87 20.97 -7.02
CA LYS A 127 51.56 20.61 -7.57
C LYS A 127 50.65 19.96 -6.52
N MET A 128 51.17 19.02 -5.73
CA MET A 128 50.44 18.35 -4.64
C MET A 128 49.94 19.36 -3.60
N ASN A 129 50.81 20.26 -3.12
CA ASN A 129 50.43 21.30 -2.17
C ASN A 129 49.33 22.23 -2.72
N SER A 130 49.37 22.54 -4.02
CA SER A 130 48.32 23.33 -4.68
C SER A 130 46.99 22.58 -4.79
N ALA A 131 47.03 21.26 -4.96
CA ALA A 131 45.84 20.40 -5.00
C ALA A 131 45.22 20.29 -3.59
N ASP A 132 46.04 20.09 -2.56
CA ASP A 132 45.58 20.06 -1.15
C ASP A 132 44.91 21.38 -0.77
N LYS A 133 45.45 22.52 -1.21
CA LYS A 133 44.83 23.83 -0.99
C LYS A 133 43.45 23.92 -1.64
N LYS A 134 43.33 23.50 -2.91
CA LYS A 134 42.05 23.46 -3.63
C LYS A 134 41.06 22.49 -2.97
N GLU A 135 41.52 21.34 -2.48
CA GLU A 135 40.67 20.39 -1.77
C GLU A 135 40.12 20.99 -0.48
N ARG A 136 40.95 21.67 0.31
CA ARG A 136 40.49 22.38 1.52
C ARG A 136 39.47 23.46 1.19
N GLU A 137 39.70 24.23 0.13
CA GLU A 137 38.74 25.24 -0.36
C GLU A 137 37.39 24.61 -0.74
N VAL A 138 37.40 23.45 -1.43
CA VAL A 138 36.19 22.70 -1.78
C VAL A 138 35.49 22.16 -0.53
N ARG A 139 36.23 21.57 0.42
CA ARG A 139 35.65 21.08 1.69
C ARG A 139 35.01 22.22 2.49
N ASN A 140 35.66 23.38 2.56
CA ASN A 140 35.11 24.56 3.23
C ASN A 140 33.84 25.08 2.53
N ALA A 141 33.83 25.13 1.20
CA ALA A 141 32.65 25.50 0.43
C ALA A 141 31.50 24.50 0.66
N LEU A 142 31.79 23.20 0.68
CA LEU A 142 30.82 22.15 0.94
C LEU A 142 30.23 22.28 2.35
N ASN A 143 31.06 22.51 3.36
CA ASN A 143 30.61 22.73 4.74
C ASN A 143 29.73 23.98 4.86
N ASN A 144 30.10 25.07 4.19
CA ASN A 144 29.28 26.28 4.18
C ASN A 144 27.92 26.04 3.52
N ILE A 145 27.89 25.34 2.37
CA ILE A 145 26.64 24.91 1.73
C ILE A 145 25.82 24.04 2.67
N ASN A 146 26.44 23.06 3.34
CA ASN A 146 25.74 22.15 4.23
C ASN A 146 25.15 22.88 5.45
N ASN A 147 25.87 23.85 6.01
CA ASN A 147 25.38 24.70 7.09
C ASN A 147 24.23 25.62 6.62
N GLN A 148 24.32 26.16 5.40
CA GLN A 148 23.24 26.96 4.82
C GLN A 148 21.99 26.11 4.53
N VAL A 149 22.16 24.90 3.98
CA VAL A 149 21.09 23.92 3.80
C VAL A 149 20.49 23.54 5.15
N GLY A 150 21.31 23.28 6.17
CA GLY A 150 20.88 23.02 7.53
C GLY A 150 20.02 24.15 8.13
N LYS A 151 20.40 25.41 7.88
CA LYS A 151 19.64 26.60 8.28
C LYS A 151 18.34 26.78 7.48
N VAL A 152 18.37 26.62 6.15
CA VAL A 152 17.21 26.78 5.25
C VAL A 152 16.15 25.71 5.50
N PHE A 153 16.57 24.47 5.76
CA PHE A 153 15.67 23.35 6.05
C PHE A 153 15.39 23.15 7.54
N GLY A 154 15.93 24.00 8.43
CA GLY A 154 15.68 23.95 9.87
C GLY A 154 16.19 22.68 10.58
N ILE A 155 17.18 22.01 10.00
CA ILE A 155 17.67 20.69 10.45
C ILE A 155 18.38 20.79 11.81
N GLU A 156 19.05 21.90 12.13
CA GLU A 156 19.65 22.13 13.46
C GLU A 156 18.60 22.16 14.59
N LYS A 157 17.36 22.57 14.31
CA LYS A 157 16.24 22.52 15.26
C LYS A 157 15.40 21.23 15.13
N ALA A 158 15.64 20.42 14.10
CA ALA A 158 14.87 19.21 13.83
C ALA A 158 15.20 18.07 14.80
N GLY A 159 16.43 17.94 15.31
CA GLY A 159 16.78 16.88 16.27
C GLY A 159 16.02 16.99 17.61
N GLY A 160 15.96 18.20 18.18
CA GLY A 160 15.19 18.48 19.41
C GLY A 160 13.67 18.39 19.20
N ASN A 161 13.19 18.87 18.05
CA ASN A 161 11.77 18.75 17.70
C ASN A 161 11.37 17.31 17.34
N LEU A 162 12.23 16.48 16.77
CA LEU A 162 11.92 15.08 16.46
C LEU A 162 11.67 14.27 17.73
N LYS A 163 12.52 14.41 18.76
CA LYS A 163 12.34 13.70 20.03
C LYS A 163 11.01 14.08 20.71
N THR A 164 10.68 15.36 20.65
CA THR A 164 9.41 15.90 21.18
C THR A 164 8.21 15.42 20.35
N ASN A 165 8.33 15.43 19.02
CA ASN A 165 7.31 14.94 18.10
C ASN A 165 7.08 13.43 18.23
N VAL A 166 8.13 12.62 18.39
CA VAL A 166 8.03 11.17 18.64
C VAL A 166 7.31 10.90 19.97
N LYS A 167 7.58 11.69 21.02
CA LYS A 167 6.87 11.57 22.30
C LYS A 167 5.39 11.93 22.18
N ILE A 168 5.07 12.99 21.44
CA ILE A 168 3.68 13.40 21.15
C ILE A 168 2.97 12.31 20.33
N LEU A 169 3.60 11.79 19.28
CA LEU A 169 3.05 10.72 18.43
C LEU A 169 2.82 9.42 19.22
N LYS A 170 3.74 9.03 20.11
CA LYS A 170 3.51 7.90 21.04
C LYS A 170 2.32 8.15 21.96
N GLY A 171 2.16 9.36 22.47
CA GLY A 171 1.00 9.74 23.29
C GLY A 171 -0.33 9.80 22.52
N ILE A 172 -0.30 10.12 21.23
CA ILE A 172 -1.47 10.06 20.34
C ILE A 172 -1.81 8.60 20.03
N SER A 173 -0.82 7.79 19.64
CA SER A 173 -0.99 6.35 19.35
C SER A 173 -1.57 5.59 20.54
N ALA A 174 -1.07 5.84 21.76
CA ALA A 174 -1.60 5.23 22.97
C ALA A 174 -3.08 5.57 23.21
N ARG A 175 -3.48 6.82 22.97
CA ARG A 175 -4.89 7.26 23.10
C ARG A 175 -5.79 6.62 22.04
N ILE A 176 -5.33 6.55 20.79
CA ILE A 176 -6.06 5.88 19.70
C ILE A 176 -6.27 4.40 20.02
N ASN A 177 -5.22 3.71 20.51
CA ASN A 177 -5.34 2.30 20.91
C ASN A 177 -6.33 2.09 22.07
N GLN A 178 -6.35 3.02 23.02
CA GLN A 178 -7.33 2.98 24.11
C GLN A 178 -8.77 3.19 23.60
N GLN A 179 -8.98 4.13 22.67
CA GLN A 179 -10.28 4.35 22.03
C GLN A 179 -10.73 3.14 21.22
N LEU A 180 -9.84 2.55 20.41
CA LEU A 180 -10.11 1.31 19.67
C LEU A 180 -10.54 0.17 20.60
N SER A 181 -9.84 -0.03 21.72
CA SER A 181 -10.22 -1.05 22.69
C SER A 181 -11.60 -0.81 23.31
N SER A 182 -11.98 0.46 23.57
CA SER A 182 -13.32 0.77 24.05
C SER A 182 -14.41 0.51 23.00
N LEU A 183 -14.16 0.88 21.74
CA LEU A 183 -15.09 0.67 20.63
C LEU A 183 -15.27 -0.83 20.30
N GLU A 184 -14.20 -1.62 20.39
CA GLU A 184 -14.30 -3.07 20.22
C GLU A 184 -15.17 -3.72 21.30
N LYS A 185 -15.02 -3.30 22.56
CA LYS A 185 -15.89 -3.77 23.65
C LYS A 185 -17.34 -3.37 23.39
N GLU A 186 -17.59 -2.13 22.99
CA GLU A 186 -18.95 -1.67 22.69
C GLU A 186 -19.58 -2.43 21.52
N LYS A 187 -18.81 -2.69 20.45
CA LYS A 187 -19.24 -3.55 19.35
C LYS A 187 -19.62 -4.95 19.83
N THR A 188 -18.82 -5.59 20.67
CA THR A 188 -19.16 -6.93 21.18
C THR A 188 -20.46 -6.94 22.00
N ILE A 189 -20.73 -5.88 22.75
CA ILE A 189 -21.99 -5.72 23.50
C ILE A 189 -23.16 -5.54 22.52
N GLN A 190 -22.99 -4.72 21.48
CA GLN A 190 -24.01 -4.51 20.45
C GLN A 190 -24.30 -5.80 19.66
N ASP A 191 -23.27 -6.54 19.27
CA ASP A 191 -23.42 -7.84 18.57
C ASP A 191 -24.21 -8.85 19.43
N ALA A 192 -23.94 -8.90 20.74
CA ALA A 192 -24.70 -9.73 21.67
C ALA A 192 -26.16 -9.27 21.78
N TYR A 193 -26.40 -7.95 21.78
CA TYR A 193 -27.75 -7.37 21.83
C TYR A 193 -28.55 -7.67 20.55
N VAL A 194 -27.93 -7.53 19.38
CA VAL A 194 -28.53 -7.88 18.08
C VAL A 194 -28.87 -9.37 18.04
N THR A 195 -27.98 -10.23 18.51
CA THR A 195 -28.21 -11.69 18.55
C THR A 195 -29.42 -12.02 19.45
N ARG A 196 -29.57 -11.34 20.58
CA ARG A 196 -30.73 -11.50 21.46
C ARG A 196 -32.02 -11.06 20.78
N ILE A 197 -32.03 -9.87 20.17
CA ILE A 197 -33.21 -9.36 19.44
C ILE A 197 -33.61 -10.32 18.31
N LYS A 198 -32.66 -10.85 17.55
CA LYS A 198 -32.94 -11.83 16.48
C LYS A 198 -33.67 -13.06 17.02
N ARG A 199 -33.23 -13.62 18.15
CA ARG A 199 -33.95 -14.73 18.81
C ARG A 199 -35.36 -14.35 19.25
N ASP A 200 -35.54 -13.17 19.83
CA ASP A 200 -36.86 -12.71 20.29
C ASP A 200 -37.82 -12.48 19.10
N VAL A 201 -37.31 -11.99 17.97
CA VAL A 201 -38.07 -11.86 16.71
C VAL A 201 -38.44 -13.22 16.15
N GLU A 202 -37.51 -14.17 16.04
CA GLU A 202 -37.78 -15.54 15.58
C GLU A 202 -38.82 -16.25 16.45
N ALA A 203 -38.76 -16.06 17.78
CA ALA A 203 -39.77 -16.57 18.70
C ALA A 203 -41.14 -15.95 18.44
N SER A 204 -41.20 -14.63 18.26
CA SER A 204 -42.44 -13.90 17.95
C SER A 204 -43.03 -14.30 16.59
N GLU A 205 -42.19 -14.56 15.59
CA GLU A 205 -42.62 -15.03 14.26
C GLU A 205 -43.23 -16.44 14.34
N LYS A 206 -42.64 -17.34 15.13
CA LYS A 206 -43.23 -18.67 15.39
C LYS A 206 -44.58 -18.56 16.10
N GLU A 207 -44.71 -17.67 17.07
CA GLU A 207 -45.99 -17.42 17.75
C GLU A 207 -47.04 -16.86 16.79
N LEU A 208 -46.67 -15.90 15.93
CA LEU A 208 -47.55 -15.37 14.89
C LEU A 208 -48.02 -16.46 13.92
N LEU A 209 -47.11 -17.32 13.46
CA LEU A 209 -47.46 -18.43 12.58
C LEU A 209 -48.45 -19.40 13.26
N ASN A 210 -48.23 -19.69 14.55
CA ASN A 210 -49.13 -20.54 15.32
C ASN A 210 -50.52 -19.90 15.49
N LEU A 211 -50.58 -18.59 15.76
CA LEU A 211 -51.85 -17.85 15.86
C LEU A 211 -52.58 -17.76 14.52
N GLU A 212 -51.85 -17.59 13.42
CA GLU A 212 -52.41 -17.56 12.07
C GLU A 212 -53.02 -18.91 11.69
N ASN A 213 -52.32 -20.01 11.99
CA ASN A 213 -52.85 -21.37 11.83
C ASN A 213 -54.12 -21.60 12.67
N ALA A 214 -54.11 -21.20 13.94
CA ALA A 214 -55.27 -21.29 14.81
C ALA A 214 -56.46 -20.45 14.31
N PHE A 215 -56.18 -19.27 13.74
CA PHE A 215 -57.21 -18.41 13.18
C PHE A 215 -57.87 -19.02 11.94
N GLU A 216 -57.07 -19.61 11.03
CA GLU A 216 -57.61 -20.31 9.86
C GLU A 216 -58.40 -21.57 10.24
N GLU A 217 -58.00 -22.31 11.29
CA GLU A 217 -58.82 -23.39 11.84
C GLU A 217 -60.17 -22.88 12.37
N LEU A 218 -60.18 -21.80 13.16
CA LEU A 218 -61.42 -21.20 13.67
C LEU A 218 -62.32 -20.68 12.55
N LYS A 219 -61.75 -20.14 11.48
CA LYS A 219 -62.49 -19.68 10.31
C LYS A 219 -63.13 -20.85 9.55
N LYS A 220 -62.40 -21.95 9.36
CA LYS A 220 -62.95 -23.20 8.82
C LYS A 220 -64.07 -23.74 9.70
N GLU A 221 -63.90 -23.76 11.02
CA GLU A 221 -64.96 -24.11 11.95
C GLU A 221 -66.18 -23.19 11.83
N GLN A 222 -65.98 -21.88 11.67
CA GLN A 222 -67.09 -20.92 11.53
C GLN A 222 -67.88 -21.17 10.24
N ILE A 223 -67.21 -21.44 9.12
CA ILE A 223 -67.85 -21.77 7.85
C ILE A 223 -68.64 -23.07 7.99
N GLN A 224 -68.04 -24.10 8.61
CA GLN A 224 -68.73 -25.36 8.86
C GLN A 224 -69.96 -25.17 9.75
N ARG A 225 -69.86 -24.35 10.80
CA ARG A 225 -71.00 -24.05 11.68
C ARG A 225 -72.11 -23.32 10.91
N LYS A 226 -71.79 -22.35 10.04
CA LYS A 226 -72.79 -21.69 9.18
C LYS A 226 -73.52 -22.68 8.28
N SER A 227 -72.79 -23.56 7.60
CA SER A 227 -73.37 -24.60 6.76
C SER A 227 -74.28 -25.54 7.57
N ASN A 228 -73.84 -25.96 8.76
CA ASN A 228 -74.67 -26.77 9.66
C ASN A 228 -75.95 -26.02 10.12
N TYR A 229 -75.88 -24.70 10.33
CA TYR A 229 -77.07 -23.89 10.68
C TYR A 229 -78.06 -23.78 9.52
N GLU A 230 -77.57 -23.60 8.29
CA GLU A 230 -78.42 -23.58 7.09
C GLU A 230 -79.11 -24.93 6.90
N GLU A 231 -78.40 -26.05 7.05
CA GLU A 231 -78.98 -27.38 6.96
C GLU A 231 -80.03 -27.62 8.07
N LEU A 232 -79.77 -27.13 9.28
CA LEU A 232 -80.73 -27.21 10.39
C LEU A 232 -81.97 -26.36 10.12
N ALA A 233 -81.82 -25.17 9.54
CA ALA A 233 -82.91 -24.28 9.17
C ALA A 233 -83.78 -24.88 8.06
N GLU A 234 -83.17 -25.51 7.04
CA GLU A 234 -83.91 -26.25 6.02
C GLU A 234 -84.68 -27.44 6.61
N LYS A 235 -84.05 -28.20 7.53
CA LYS A 235 -84.74 -29.29 8.23
C LYS A 235 -85.89 -28.78 9.10
N LEU A 236 -85.73 -27.63 9.74
CA LEU A 236 -86.80 -27.00 10.53
C LEU A 236 -87.96 -26.60 9.62
N LYS A 237 -87.67 -25.97 8.48
CA LYS A 237 -88.67 -25.57 7.50
C LYS A 237 -89.40 -26.79 6.91
N ALA A 238 -88.68 -27.84 6.54
CA ALA A 238 -89.28 -29.08 6.07
C ALA A 238 -90.14 -29.78 7.15
N PHE A 239 -89.75 -29.67 8.42
CA PHE A 239 -90.55 -30.16 9.54
C PHE A 239 -91.80 -29.30 9.76
N GLU A 240 -91.70 -27.97 9.68
CA GLU A 240 -92.84 -27.05 9.75
C GLU A 240 -93.82 -27.31 8.60
N ASP A 241 -93.33 -27.38 7.35
CA ASP A 241 -94.15 -27.69 6.16
C ASP A 241 -94.79 -29.10 6.26
N GLY A 242 -94.04 -30.07 6.78
CA GLY A 242 -94.55 -31.42 7.08
C GLY A 242 -95.60 -31.43 8.19
N SER A 243 -95.42 -30.61 9.23
CA SER A 243 -96.37 -30.41 10.33
C SER A 243 -97.66 -29.76 9.83
N PHE A 244 -97.56 -28.76 8.95
CA PHE A 244 -98.74 -28.16 8.30
C PHE A 244 -99.48 -29.18 7.43
N SER A 245 -98.78 -30.05 6.71
CA SER A 245 -99.40 -31.14 5.93
C SER A 245 -100.10 -32.18 6.81
N VAL A 246 -99.54 -32.50 7.98
CA VAL A 246 -100.18 -33.40 8.95
C VAL A 246 -101.38 -32.74 9.61
N GLU A 247 -101.29 -31.46 9.95
CA GLU A 247 -102.38 -30.67 10.51
C GLU A 247 -103.54 -30.52 9.52
N ASP A 248 -103.27 -30.28 8.24
CA ASP A 248 -104.28 -30.24 7.16
C ASP A 248 -104.95 -31.61 6.96
N ARG A 249 -104.16 -32.69 7.00
CA ARG A 249 -104.71 -34.06 6.95
C ARG A 249 -105.55 -34.37 8.19
N TRP A 250 -105.12 -33.93 9.36
CA TRP A 250 -105.85 -34.11 10.61
C TRP A 250 -107.16 -33.30 10.60
N GLN A 251 -107.16 -32.06 10.15
CA GLN A 251 -108.37 -31.27 9.96
C GLN A 251 -109.31 -31.86 8.90
N THR A 252 -108.76 -32.41 7.81
CA THR A 252 -109.56 -33.10 6.78
C THR A 252 -110.20 -34.38 7.35
N LEU A 253 -109.46 -35.12 8.18
CA LEU A 253 -109.95 -36.32 8.87
C LEU A 253 -110.97 -35.99 9.96
N MET A 254 -110.79 -34.89 10.70
CA MET A 254 -111.77 -34.39 11.67
C MET A 254 -113.04 -33.87 10.99
N LYS A 255 -112.92 -33.22 9.82
CA LYS A 255 -114.06 -32.83 8.98
C LYS A 255 -114.80 -34.04 8.38
N SER A 256 -114.10 -35.12 8.01
CA SER A 256 -114.74 -36.35 7.53
C SER A 256 -115.41 -37.14 8.66
N LEU A 257 -114.86 -37.12 9.87
CA LEU A 257 -115.48 -37.68 11.09
C LEU A 257 -116.72 -36.88 11.52
N HIS A 258 -116.72 -35.55 11.37
CA HIS A 258 -117.89 -34.72 11.70
C HIS A 258 -119.03 -34.84 10.67
N ASN A 259 -118.73 -35.15 9.41
CA ASN A 259 -119.73 -35.25 8.34
C ASN A 259 -120.19 -36.69 8.03
N GLY A 260 -119.75 -37.70 8.81
CA GLY A 260 -119.97 -39.11 8.52
C GLY A 260 -120.59 -39.89 9.67
N ASN A 261 -121.86 -39.63 9.99
CA ASN A 261 -122.67 -40.51 10.83
C ASN A 261 -123.19 -41.67 9.96
N ASN A 262 -122.33 -42.63 9.59
CA ASN A 262 -122.73 -43.98 9.18
C ASN A 262 -121.55 -44.96 9.02
N LYS A 263 -121.80 -46.18 9.53
CA LYS A 263 -120.97 -47.39 9.50
C LYS A 263 -120.04 -47.52 8.29
N ILE A 264 -118.73 -47.67 8.54
CA ILE A 264 -117.83 -48.37 7.62
C ILE A 264 -117.03 -49.41 8.42
N LYS A 265 -117.18 -50.66 7.96
CA LYS A 265 -116.51 -51.86 8.44
C LYS A 265 -115.01 -51.75 8.20
N LEU A 266 -114.25 -52.20 9.19
CA LEU A 266 -112.83 -52.50 9.09
C LEU A 266 -112.64 -53.61 8.04
N ASP A 267 -112.13 -53.27 6.85
CA ASP A 267 -111.62 -54.25 5.90
C ASP A 267 -110.09 -54.23 5.95
N ARG A 268 -109.55 -55.28 6.58
CA ARG A 268 -108.12 -55.58 6.64
C ARG A 268 -107.75 -56.25 5.32
N SER A 269 -107.13 -55.51 4.41
CA SER A 269 -106.11 -56.06 3.49
C SER A 269 -105.64 -54.99 2.50
N GLN A 270 -104.42 -54.49 2.70
CA GLN A 270 -103.38 -54.43 1.67
C GLN A 270 -102.09 -53.80 2.25
N THR A 271 -101.15 -54.70 2.50
CA THR A 271 -99.69 -54.58 2.34
C THR A 271 -98.91 -53.55 3.18
N LEU A 272 -98.91 -53.77 4.50
CA LEU A 272 -97.77 -53.42 5.37
C LEU A 272 -96.50 -54.24 5.01
N GLU A 273 -96.65 -55.30 4.22
CA GLU A 273 -95.58 -56.19 3.77
C GLU A 273 -94.74 -55.58 2.62
N GLU A 274 -95.30 -54.68 1.80
CA GLU A 274 -94.56 -53.97 0.74
C GLU A 274 -93.70 -52.82 1.30
N LYS A 275 -94.15 -52.15 2.36
CA LYS A 275 -93.34 -51.13 3.03
C LYS A 275 -92.22 -51.71 3.88
N THR A 276 -92.38 -52.93 4.40
CA THR A 276 -91.32 -53.63 5.14
C THR A 276 -90.23 -54.18 4.20
N LYS A 277 -90.57 -54.58 2.96
CA LYS A 277 -89.58 -54.94 1.94
C LYS A 277 -88.78 -53.75 1.41
N GLN A 278 -89.35 -52.55 1.29
CA GLN A 278 -88.58 -51.36 0.90
C GLN A 278 -87.62 -50.85 2.01
N PHE A 279 -87.96 -51.04 3.29
CA PHE A 279 -87.05 -50.69 4.38
C PHE A 279 -85.90 -51.69 4.55
N SER A 280 -86.11 -52.99 4.29
CA SER A 280 -85.03 -53.99 4.33
C SER A 280 -84.05 -53.91 3.14
N LEU A 281 -84.46 -53.35 2.00
CA LEU A 281 -83.58 -53.13 0.83
C LEU A 281 -82.71 -51.86 0.94
N MET A 282 -83.11 -50.86 1.73
CA MET A 282 -82.28 -49.67 1.98
C MET A 282 -81.33 -49.81 3.18
N ALA A 283 -81.58 -50.75 4.09
CA ALA A 283 -80.69 -51.03 5.23
C ALA A 283 -79.59 -52.07 4.89
N GLY A 284 -79.66 -52.72 3.73
CA GLY A 284 -78.84 -53.89 3.37
C GLY A 284 -77.76 -53.68 2.30
N ASN A 285 -77.47 -52.47 1.82
CA ASN A 285 -76.36 -52.24 0.90
C ASN A 285 -75.11 -51.76 1.63
N HIS A 286 -74.40 -52.76 2.15
CA HIS A 286 -72.95 -52.84 2.32
C HIS A 286 -72.14 -51.60 1.89
N THR A 287 -71.41 -50.99 2.84
CA THR A 287 -70.02 -50.66 2.52
C THR A 287 -69.37 -51.98 2.15
N ASN A 288 -69.29 -52.26 0.86
CA ASN A 288 -68.80 -53.51 0.31
C ASN A 288 -67.52 -53.88 1.07
N GLU A 289 -67.41 -55.10 1.60
CA GLU A 289 -66.18 -55.57 2.24
C GLU A 289 -64.98 -55.41 1.28
N GLY A 290 -65.25 -55.50 -0.04
CA GLY A 290 -64.33 -55.15 -1.13
C GLY A 290 -63.90 -53.68 -1.18
N GLU A 291 -64.74 -52.71 -0.82
CA GLU A 291 -64.37 -51.29 -0.75
C GLU A 291 -63.58 -50.97 0.51
N LEU A 292 -63.91 -51.59 1.65
CA LEU A 292 -63.14 -51.47 2.88
C LEU A 292 -61.77 -52.14 2.76
N THR A 293 -61.67 -53.32 2.15
CA THR A 293 -60.38 -53.97 1.84
C THR A 293 -59.59 -53.20 0.79
N ARG A 294 -60.23 -52.58 -0.22
CA ARG A 294 -59.53 -51.65 -1.14
C ARG A 294 -58.98 -50.43 -0.42
N LYS A 295 -59.77 -49.76 0.43
CA LYS A 295 -59.30 -48.62 1.23
C LYS A 295 -58.20 -49.03 2.22
N ALA A 296 -58.31 -50.19 2.85
CA ALA A 296 -57.27 -50.73 3.73
C ALA A 296 -55.97 -51.05 2.97
N ASN A 297 -56.07 -51.62 1.76
CA ASN A 297 -54.93 -51.86 0.88
C ASN A 297 -54.31 -50.55 0.35
N GLU A 298 -55.12 -49.53 0.05
CA GLU A 298 -54.64 -48.20 -0.35
C GLU A 298 -53.91 -47.50 0.80
N LEU A 299 -54.47 -47.54 2.02
CA LEU A 299 -53.79 -47.03 3.22
C LEU A 299 -52.50 -47.78 3.51
N SER A 300 -52.50 -49.11 3.41
CA SER A 300 -51.30 -49.92 3.57
C SER A 300 -50.22 -49.60 2.52
N LYS A 301 -50.61 -49.30 1.27
CA LYS A 301 -49.69 -48.81 0.23
C LYS A 301 -49.13 -47.42 0.55
N ILE A 302 -49.95 -46.51 1.09
CA ILE A 302 -49.51 -45.18 1.51
C ILE A 302 -48.55 -45.28 2.70
N ASP A 303 -48.86 -46.13 3.69
CA ASP A 303 -47.99 -46.37 4.84
C ASP A 303 -46.65 -47.00 4.42
N ALA A 304 -46.67 -47.95 3.48
CA ALA A 304 -45.45 -48.51 2.90
C ALA A 304 -44.64 -47.46 2.12
N ALA A 305 -45.30 -46.58 1.37
CA ALA A 305 -44.65 -45.48 0.65
C ALA A 305 -44.04 -44.43 1.60
N LEU A 306 -44.73 -44.11 2.70
CA LEU A 306 -44.22 -43.24 3.76
C LEU A 306 -43.02 -43.87 4.47
N ALA A 307 -43.10 -45.15 4.82
CA ALA A 307 -41.98 -45.88 5.43
C ALA A 307 -40.76 -45.92 4.50
N ALA A 308 -40.95 -46.16 3.20
CA ALA A 308 -39.88 -46.12 2.21
C ALA A 308 -39.26 -44.71 2.08
N ARG A 309 -40.09 -43.66 2.07
CA ARG A 309 -39.60 -42.26 2.03
C ARG A 309 -38.85 -41.87 3.30
N LEU A 310 -39.31 -42.27 4.48
CA LEU A 310 -38.60 -42.05 5.73
C LEU A 310 -37.25 -42.78 5.77
N LYS A 311 -37.18 -43.99 5.18
CA LYS A 311 -35.92 -44.72 5.02
C LYS A 311 -34.95 -43.98 4.09
N ILE A 312 -35.43 -43.48 2.95
CA ILE A 312 -34.63 -42.67 2.01
C ILE A 312 -34.13 -41.39 2.71
N ARG A 313 -35.00 -40.71 3.49
CA ARG A 313 -34.64 -39.52 4.26
C ARG A 313 -33.49 -39.81 5.23
N ARG A 314 -33.62 -40.86 6.04
CA ARG A 314 -32.56 -41.26 6.99
C ARG A 314 -31.24 -41.60 6.29
N MET A 315 -31.30 -42.30 5.15
CA MET A 315 -30.09 -42.58 4.35
C MET A 315 -29.44 -41.29 3.84
N LYS A 316 -30.23 -40.32 3.38
CA LYS A 316 -29.72 -39.04 2.88
C LYS A 316 -29.19 -38.12 3.99
N GLU A 317 -29.78 -38.17 5.18
CA GLU A 317 -29.28 -37.50 6.39
C GLU A 317 -27.93 -38.12 6.84
N GLN A 318 -27.79 -39.45 6.79
CA GLN A 318 -26.51 -40.12 7.07
C GLN A 318 -25.43 -39.80 6.03
N GLU A 319 -25.77 -39.74 4.74
CA GLU A 319 -24.84 -39.29 3.69
C GLU A 319 -24.37 -37.85 3.96
N LEU A 320 -25.28 -36.95 4.35
CA LEU A 320 -24.93 -35.57 4.72
C LEU A 320 -23.97 -35.51 5.91
N GLU A 321 -24.24 -36.26 6.97
CA GLU A 321 -23.39 -36.31 8.16
C GLU A 321 -21.96 -36.77 7.79
N GLN A 322 -21.84 -37.75 6.90
CA GLN A 322 -20.54 -38.19 6.38
C GLN A 322 -19.84 -37.11 5.55
N PHE A 323 -20.57 -36.37 4.70
CA PHE A 323 -20.01 -35.26 3.93
C PHE A 323 -19.56 -34.10 4.82
N GLU A 324 -20.34 -33.76 5.85
CA GLU A 324 -19.98 -32.72 6.83
C GLU A 324 -18.74 -33.12 7.64
N LYS A 325 -18.64 -34.38 8.04
CA LYS A 325 -17.44 -34.90 8.72
C LYS A 325 -16.20 -34.81 7.82
N ALA A 326 -16.29 -35.27 6.57
CA ALA A 326 -15.19 -35.18 5.61
C ALA A 326 -14.81 -33.74 5.26
N LEU A 327 -15.78 -32.81 5.24
CA LEU A 327 -15.54 -31.38 5.06
C LEU A 327 -14.75 -30.79 6.23
N ASN A 328 -15.16 -31.10 7.45
CA ASN A 328 -14.48 -30.65 8.67
C ASN A 328 -13.05 -31.19 8.77
N GLU A 329 -12.82 -32.44 8.40
CA GLU A 329 -11.48 -33.03 8.30
C GLU A 329 -10.60 -32.27 7.30
N THR A 330 -11.11 -31.98 6.09
CA THR A 330 -10.36 -31.18 5.11
C THR A 330 -10.10 -29.74 5.55
N LYS A 331 -11.03 -29.12 6.29
CA LYS A 331 -10.83 -27.78 6.88
C LYS A 331 -9.73 -27.80 7.93
N SER A 332 -9.70 -28.82 8.79
CA SER A 332 -8.62 -29.06 9.76
C SER A 332 -7.26 -29.24 9.07
N ASP A 333 -7.19 -30.02 8.00
CA ASP A 333 -5.94 -30.23 7.26
C ASP A 333 -5.41 -28.95 6.59
N ILE A 334 -6.31 -28.08 6.11
CA ILE A 334 -5.93 -26.76 5.60
C ILE A 334 -5.31 -25.91 6.72
N VAL A 335 -5.88 -25.93 7.92
CA VAL A 335 -5.35 -25.18 9.07
C VAL A 335 -3.94 -25.67 9.42
N LYS A 336 -3.75 -26.99 9.58
CA LYS A 336 -2.42 -27.58 9.84
C LYS A 336 -1.39 -27.21 8.77
N ARG A 337 -1.79 -27.26 7.49
CA ARG A 337 -0.91 -26.86 6.37
C ARG A 337 -0.56 -25.37 6.39
N LYS A 338 -1.46 -24.50 6.84
CA LYS A 338 -1.17 -23.07 7.02
C LYS A 338 -0.18 -22.84 8.15
N GLU A 339 -0.29 -23.59 9.25
CA GLU A 339 0.67 -23.55 10.35
C GLU A 339 2.06 -24.05 9.89
N GLU A 340 2.13 -25.14 9.13
CA GLU A 340 3.38 -25.63 8.52
C GLU A 340 4.02 -24.59 7.59
N ILE A 341 3.22 -23.89 6.77
CA ILE A 341 3.69 -22.80 5.91
C ILE A 341 4.28 -21.65 6.74
N ALA A 342 3.60 -21.24 7.82
CA ALA A 342 4.08 -20.18 8.70
C ALA A 342 5.43 -20.54 9.35
N LEU A 343 5.58 -21.77 9.84
CA LEU A 343 6.84 -22.26 10.41
C LEU A 343 7.98 -22.31 9.38
N LEU A 344 7.70 -22.70 8.15
CA LEU A 344 8.68 -22.69 7.06
C LEU A 344 9.07 -21.28 6.65
N GLU A 345 8.12 -20.34 6.57
CA GLU A 345 8.37 -18.93 6.28
C GLU A 345 9.26 -18.28 7.35
N GLU A 346 8.99 -18.53 8.63
CA GLU A 346 9.90 -18.11 9.70
C GLU A 346 11.28 -18.73 9.58
N GLY A 347 11.35 -20.01 9.17
CA GLY A 347 12.61 -20.70 8.89
C GLY A 347 13.42 -20.03 7.78
N VAL A 348 12.76 -19.61 6.70
CA VAL A 348 13.38 -18.85 5.60
C VAL A 348 13.91 -17.51 6.11
N ILE A 349 13.10 -16.75 6.84
CA ILE A 349 13.50 -15.43 7.39
C ILE A 349 14.73 -15.56 8.28
N ARG A 350 14.75 -16.55 9.19
CA ARG A 350 15.91 -16.81 10.07
C ARG A 350 17.16 -17.19 9.29
N ALA A 351 17.03 -17.97 8.22
CA ALA A 351 18.16 -18.36 7.38
C ALA A 351 18.69 -17.17 6.56
N GLU A 352 17.82 -16.35 5.98
CA GLU A 352 18.18 -15.14 5.25
C GLU A 352 18.88 -14.11 6.13
N LEU A 353 18.43 -13.95 7.38
CA LEU A 353 19.12 -13.11 8.39
C LEU A 353 20.54 -13.60 8.66
N LYS A 354 20.72 -14.91 8.89
CA LYS A 354 22.06 -15.50 9.09
C LYS A 354 22.97 -15.30 7.87
N THR A 355 22.43 -15.43 6.65
CA THR A 355 23.21 -15.15 5.43
C THR A 355 23.59 -13.68 5.33
N ALA A 356 22.69 -12.76 5.70
CA ALA A 356 22.98 -11.33 5.69
C ALA A 356 24.05 -10.97 6.74
N GLU A 357 23.98 -11.55 7.94
CA GLU A 357 24.99 -11.43 8.99
C GLU A 357 26.35 -11.98 8.54
N ALA A 358 26.39 -13.18 7.94
CA ALA A 358 27.61 -13.76 7.40
C ALA A 358 28.21 -12.90 6.28
N LYS A 359 27.39 -12.36 5.35
CA LYS A 359 27.85 -11.43 4.30
C LYS A 359 28.40 -10.11 4.88
N GLN A 360 27.78 -9.59 5.96
CA GLN A 360 28.29 -8.41 6.66
C GLN A 360 29.61 -8.70 7.37
N GLN A 361 29.74 -9.85 8.02
CA GLN A 361 31.00 -10.26 8.67
C GLN A 361 32.11 -10.47 7.65
N TYR A 362 31.83 -11.14 6.52
CA TYR A 362 32.78 -11.32 5.43
C TYR A 362 33.23 -9.98 4.82
N THR A 363 32.30 -9.05 4.58
CA THR A 363 32.65 -7.71 4.07
C THR A 363 33.42 -6.85 5.08
N ALA A 364 33.13 -6.99 6.38
CA ALA A 364 33.92 -6.36 7.44
C ALA A 364 35.33 -6.96 7.55
N MET A 365 35.47 -8.28 7.49
CA MET A 365 36.77 -8.97 7.49
C MET A 365 37.61 -8.56 6.28
N LYS A 366 37.02 -8.52 5.08
CA LYS A 366 37.69 -8.07 3.83
C LYS A 366 38.14 -6.62 3.86
N LYS A 367 37.44 -5.75 4.60
CA LYS A 367 37.89 -4.37 4.85
C LYS A 367 39.03 -4.29 5.88
N SER A 368 39.06 -5.20 6.86
CA SER A 368 40.05 -5.22 7.94
C SER A 368 41.37 -5.91 7.58
N LYS A 369 41.34 -6.90 6.67
CA LYS A 369 42.53 -7.62 6.18
C LYS A 369 42.78 -7.23 4.73
N GLY A 370 43.80 -6.40 4.50
CA GLY A 370 44.31 -6.17 3.16
C GLY A 370 44.58 -7.50 2.46
N SER A 371 44.10 -7.62 1.23
CA SER A 371 44.08 -8.83 0.39
C SER A 371 45.29 -9.75 0.61
N GLY A 372 45.09 -10.99 1.08
CA GLY A 372 46.24 -11.89 1.19
C GLY A 372 46.10 -13.32 1.69
N THR A 373 44.98 -13.80 2.25
CA THR A 373 44.95 -15.20 2.75
C THR A 373 43.62 -15.90 2.54
N SER A 374 43.73 -17.10 1.93
CA SER A 374 42.75 -18.07 1.40
C SER A 374 41.26 -17.92 1.77
N ASP A 375 40.47 -17.80 0.70
CA ASP A 375 39.02 -17.55 0.63
C ASP A 375 38.12 -18.81 0.71
N ASP A 376 38.68 -20.02 0.86
CA ASP A 376 37.94 -21.24 0.52
C ASP A 376 36.91 -21.73 1.58
N ASP A 377 37.09 -21.43 2.87
CA ASP A 377 36.23 -22.00 3.93
C ASP A 377 34.94 -21.18 4.18
N ASP A 378 34.99 -19.85 4.04
CA ASP A 378 33.84 -18.97 4.29
C ASP A 378 32.82 -19.02 3.13
N ASP A 379 33.30 -19.23 1.89
CA ASP A 379 32.45 -19.39 0.71
C ASP A 379 31.63 -20.70 0.77
N VAL A 380 32.17 -21.76 1.37
CA VAL A 380 31.49 -23.04 1.56
C VAL A 380 30.33 -22.94 2.57
N GLU A 381 30.50 -22.17 3.66
CA GLU A 381 29.41 -21.92 4.61
C GLU A 381 28.28 -21.09 3.98
N LEU A 382 28.63 -20.04 3.23
CA LEU A 382 27.66 -19.19 2.55
C LEU A 382 26.82 -20.00 1.56
N GLU A 383 27.47 -20.80 0.72
CA GLU A 383 26.80 -21.64 -0.28
C GLU A 383 25.92 -22.72 0.39
N ARG A 384 26.33 -23.24 1.56
CA ARG A 384 25.52 -24.19 2.34
C ARG A 384 24.24 -23.56 2.90
N VAL A 385 24.31 -22.31 3.37
CA VAL A 385 23.13 -21.59 3.87
C VAL A 385 22.22 -21.19 2.72
N GLU A 386 22.76 -20.74 1.58
CA GLU A 386 21.99 -20.42 0.38
C GLU A 386 21.24 -21.65 -0.17
N ARG A 387 21.89 -22.82 -0.25
CA ARG A 387 21.22 -24.10 -0.58
C ARG A 387 20.10 -24.46 0.39
N LYS A 388 20.25 -24.15 1.69
CA LYS A 388 19.21 -24.38 2.71
C LYS A 388 18.02 -23.44 2.54
N ILE A 389 18.26 -22.17 2.19
CA ILE A 389 17.21 -21.19 1.88
C ILE A 389 16.41 -21.65 0.66
N GLU A 390 17.08 -22.08 -0.40
CA GLU A 390 16.44 -22.52 -1.63
C GLU A 390 15.57 -23.77 -1.41
N LYS A 391 16.07 -24.74 -0.63
CA LYS A 391 15.28 -25.90 -0.21
C LYS A 391 14.01 -25.50 0.57
N LEU A 392 14.13 -24.61 1.56
CA LEU A 392 12.98 -24.14 2.34
C LEU A 392 11.97 -23.36 1.49
N LYS A 393 12.44 -22.53 0.53
CA LYS A 393 11.57 -21.84 -0.43
C LYS A 393 10.80 -22.82 -1.31
N SER A 394 11.46 -23.86 -1.82
CA SER A 394 10.81 -24.89 -2.63
C SER A 394 9.70 -25.62 -1.86
N GLU A 395 9.94 -25.94 -0.59
CA GLU A 395 9.00 -26.65 0.28
C GLU A 395 7.81 -25.76 0.67
N THR A 396 8.07 -24.49 0.97
CA THR A 396 7.03 -23.48 1.20
C THR A 396 6.10 -23.33 -0.01
N THR A 397 6.68 -23.29 -1.21
CA THR A 397 5.92 -23.16 -2.47
C THR A 397 5.06 -24.40 -2.73
N LEU A 398 5.59 -25.60 -2.49
CA LEU A 398 4.85 -26.85 -2.59
C LEU A 398 3.67 -26.89 -1.60
N ASN A 399 3.87 -26.46 -0.36
CA ASN A 399 2.82 -26.45 0.65
C ASN A 399 1.73 -25.42 0.37
N ARG A 400 2.09 -24.23 -0.14
CA ARG A 400 1.10 -23.24 -0.64
C ARG A 400 0.24 -23.81 -1.77
N ASN A 401 0.84 -24.51 -2.73
CA ASN A 401 0.10 -25.15 -3.82
C ASN A 401 -0.84 -26.25 -3.32
N LYS A 402 -0.41 -27.06 -2.35
CA LYS A 402 -1.27 -28.08 -1.72
C LYS A 402 -2.43 -27.45 -0.95
N ALA A 403 -2.17 -26.39 -0.17
CA ALA A 403 -3.20 -25.67 0.57
C ALA A 403 -4.24 -25.02 -0.37
N ARG A 404 -3.80 -24.48 -1.50
CA ARG A 404 -4.67 -23.91 -2.54
C ARG A 404 -5.60 -24.96 -3.15
N LYS A 405 -5.07 -26.12 -3.55
CA LYS A 405 -5.88 -27.24 -4.07
C LYS A 405 -6.89 -27.74 -3.04
N LEU A 406 -6.52 -27.82 -1.76
CA LEU A 406 -7.44 -28.20 -0.70
C LEU A 406 -8.55 -27.16 -0.50
N ALA A 407 -8.23 -25.86 -0.58
CA ALA A 407 -9.23 -24.80 -0.50
C ALA A 407 -10.22 -24.82 -1.67
N GLU A 408 -9.75 -25.10 -2.89
CA GLU A 408 -10.60 -25.31 -4.07
C GLU A 408 -11.54 -26.51 -3.89
N LEU A 409 -11.05 -27.62 -3.33
CA LEU A 409 -11.88 -28.78 -3.02
C LEU A 409 -12.95 -28.47 -1.96
N VAL A 410 -12.62 -27.68 -0.93
CA VAL A 410 -13.60 -27.23 0.08
C VAL A 410 -14.67 -26.35 -0.56
N TYR A 411 -14.28 -25.42 -1.43
CA TYR A 411 -15.22 -24.55 -2.14
C TYR A 411 -16.21 -25.36 -3.00
N HIS A 412 -15.73 -26.33 -3.77
CA HIS A 412 -16.59 -27.22 -4.56
C HIS A 412 -17.49 -28.11 -3.69
N ARG A 413 -16.99 -28.58 -2.53
CA ARG A 413 -17.80 -29.36 -1.59
C ARG A 413 -18.90 -28.52 -0.94
N ASP A 414 -18.60 -27.29 -0.52
CA ASP A 414 -19.59 -26.38 0.06
C ASP A 414 -20.72 -26.07 -0.93
N GLN A 415 -20.41 -25.88 -2.22
CA GLN A 415 -21.42 -25.74 -3.28
C GLN A 415 -22.28 -27.00 -3.44
N ASN A 416 -21.67 -28.18 -3.40
CA ASN A 416 -22.40 -29.45 -3.52
C ASN A 416 -23.31 -29.71 -2.32
N VAL A 417 -22.86 -29.38 -1.10
CA VAL A 417 -23.67 -29.46 0.11
C VAL A 417 -24.85 -28.50 0.03
N GLY A 418 -24.63 -27.25 -0.39
CA GLY A 418 -25.71 -26.28 -0.62
C GLY A 418 -26.75 -26.78 -1.65
N ASN A 419 -26.29 -27.34 -2.77
CA ASN A 419 -27.16 -27.95 -3.78
C ASN A 419 -27.94 -29.16 -3.25
N PHE A 420 -27.34 -29.93 -2.34
CA PHE A 420 -27.99 -31.08 -1.71
C PHE A 420 -29.10 -30.64 -0.73
N TYR A 421 -28.84 -29.61 0.07
CA TYR A 421 -29.86 -29.00 0.95
C TYR A 421 -31.06 -28.46 0.15
N CYS A 422 -30.82 -27.81 -0.99
CA CYS A 422 -31.90 -27.37 -1.89
C CYS A 422 -32.73 -28.54 -2.45
N LYS A 423 -32.09 -29.67 -2.80
CA LYS A 423 -32.80 -30.86 -3.28
C LYS A 423 -33.62 -31.54 -2.19
N LEU A 424 -33.09 -31.63 -0.97
CA LEU A 424 -33.83 -32.14 0.20
C LEU A 424 -35.07 -31.30 0.51
N PHE A 425 -34.95 -29.97 0.43
CA PHE A 425 -36.06 -29.05 0.63
C PHE A 425 -37.19 -29.27 -0.39
N ASN A 426 -36.85 -29.42 -1.67
CA ASN A 426 -37.82 -29.69 -2.73
C ASN A 426 -38.50 -31.07 -2.62
N ILE A 427 -37.80 -32.09 -2.13
CA ILE A 427 -38.38 -33.42 -1.88
C ILE A 427 -39.37 -33.39 -0.70
N CYS A 428 -39.13 -32.52 0.29
CA CYS A 428 -39.98 -32.41 1.49
C CYS A 428 -41.18 -31.45 1.32
N GLY A 429 -41.13 -30.50 0.37
CA GLY A 429 -42.12 -29.41 0.26
C GLY A 429 -43.41 -29.72 -0.52
N PHE A 430 -43.57 -30.89 -1.14
CA PHE A 430 -44.59 -31.09 -2.19
C PHE A 430 -45.96 -31.68 -1.77
N HIS A 431 -46.32 -31.81 -0.49
CA HIS A 431 -47.57 -32.49 -0.08
C HIS A 431 -48.49 -31.70 0.88
N VAL A 432 -48.52 -30.37 0.81
CA VAL A 432 -49.61 -29.60 1.46
C VAL A 432 -50.95 -29.83 0.73
N ASP A 433 -50.92 -30.06 -0.59
CA ASP A 433 -52.13 -30.22 -1.41
C ASP A 433 -52.76 -31.62 -1.33
N GLU A 434 -51.97 -32.69 -1.20
CA GLU A 434 -52.49 -34.07 -1.10
C GLU A 434 -53.09 -34.38 0.29
N LEU A 435 -52.55 -33.78 1.36
CA LEU A 435 -53.12 -33.89 2.72
C LEU A 435 -54.46 -33.15 2.84
N SER A 436 -54.61 -32.02 2.14
CA SER A 436 -55.86 -31.27 2.05
C SER A 436 -56.96 -32.09 1.34
N ALA A 437 -56.62 -32.84 0.29
CA ALA A 437 -57.56 -33.70 -0.42
C ALA A 437 -58.04 -34.91 0.42
N ALA A 438 -57.16 -35.51 1.24
CA ALA A 438 -57.50 -36.65 2.09
C ALA A 438 -58.43 -36.28 3.26
N ILE A 439 -58.23 -35.10 3.87
CA ILE A 439 -59.06 -34.57 4.97
C ILE A 439 -60.47 -34.22 4.48
N THR A 440 -60.59 -33.76 3.24
CA THR A 440 -61.90 -33.40 2.65
C THR A 440 -62.76 -34.64 2.36
N LYS A 441 -62.15 -35.81 2.12
CA LYS A 441 -62.85 -37.07 1.83
C LYS A 441 -63.37 -37.76 3.12
N THR A 442 -62.65 -37.65 4.24
CA THR A 442 -63.04 -38.26 5.52
C THR A 442 -64.19 -37.53 6.22
N ASN A 443 -64.32 -36.21 6.04
CA ASN A 443 -65.42 -35.43 6.62
C ASN A 443 -66.78 -35.70 5.95
N ARG A 444 -66.80 -36.16 4.70
CA ARG A 444 -68.03 -36.56 3.99
C ARG A 444 -68.65 -37.85 4.52
N GLU A 445 -67.87 -38.74 5.13
CA GLU A 445 -68.35 -40.05 5.62
C GLU A 445 -68.88 -39.97 7.07
N ARG A 446 -68.34 -39.07 7.90
CA ARG A 446 -68.84 -38.84 9.27
C ARG A 446 -70.22 -38.17 9.34
N SER A 447 -70.67 -37.56 8.25
CA SER A 447 -71.98 -36.88 8.17
C SER A 447 -73.18 -37.85 8.08
N LYS A 448 -72.95 -39.16 7.92
CA LYS A 448 -74.03 -40.17 7.77
C LYS A 448 -74.52 -40.80 9.07
N SER A 449 -73.82 -40.66 10.21
CA SER A 449 -74.14 -41.42 11.44
C SER A 449 -74.95 -40.66 12.51
N ALA A 450 -75.33 -39.40 12.30
CA ALA A 450 -75.88 -38.53 13.35
C ALA A 450 -77.42 -38.39 13.32
N ARG A 451 -78.17 -39.51 13.22
CA ARG A 451 -79.65 -39.53 13.33
C ARG A 451 -80.09 -40.26 14.61
N THR A 452 -80.10 -39.59 15.76
CA THR A 452 -80.91 -39.95 16.95
C THR A 452 -81.14 -38.69 17.80
N GLY A 453 -82.40 -38.42 18.16
CA GLY A 453 -82.96 -37.06 18.27
C GLY A 453 -83.24 -36.45 19.65
N GLU A 454 -82.73 -36.97 20.77
CA GLU A 454 -83.20 -36.51 22.11
C GLU A 454 -82.33 -35.43 22.80
N SER A 455 -81.25 -34.93 22.20
CA SER A 455 -80.31 -33.98 22.86
C SER A 455 -80.59 -32.47 22.61
N ILE A 456 -81.57 -32.10 21.77
CA ILE A 456 -81.58 -30.80 21.09
C ILE A 456 -82.01 -29.63 21.99
N ILE A 457 -82.90 -29.86 22.95
CA ILE A 457 -83.48 -28.76 23.76
C ILE A 457 -82.49 -28.28 24.84
N LYS A 458 -81.67 -29.17 25.41
CA LYS A 458 -80.65 -28.80 26.41
C LYS A 458 -79.44 -28.07 25.82
N LYS A 459 -79.11 -28.33 24.54
CA LYS A 459 -77.99 -27.66 23.84
C LYS A 459 -78.34 -26.25 23.39
N ARG A 460 -79.62 -25.92 23.16
CA ARG A 460 -80.05 -24.62 22.64
C ARG A 460 -79.78 -23.48 23.65
N THR A 461 -80.00 -23.73 24.93
CA THR A 461 -79.75 -22.77 26.02
C THR A 461 -78.28 -22.61 26.39
N GLU A 462 -77.44 -23.66 26.25
CA GLU A 462 -75.98 -23.55 26.44
C GLU A 462 -75.26 -22.86 25.25
N MET A 463 -75.87 -22.85 24.06
CA MET A 463 -75.25 -22.31 22.83
C MET A 463 -75.39 -20.78 22.70
N ASP A 464 -76.51 -20.21 23.13
CA ASP A 464 -76.76 -18.78 23.02
C ASP A 464 -75.89 -17.95 24.00
N GLN A 465 -75.42 -18.55 25.10
CA GLN A 465 -74.44 -17.95 26.00
C GLN A 465 -72.99 -17.94 25.44
N ARG A 466 -72.63 -18.86 24.51
CA ARG A 466 -71.26 -18.99 23.96
C ARG A 466 -70.95 -18.12 22.73
N LYS A 467 -71.97 -17.59 22.05
CA LYS A 467 -71.83 -16.68 20.89
C LYS A 467 -71.12 -15.36 21.22
N PRO A 468 -71.47 -14.61 22.29
CA PRO A 468 -70.77 -13.37 22.62
C PRO A 468 -69.30 -13.62 23.03
N ASP A 469 -69.02 -14.71 23.74
CA ASP A 469 -67.65 -15.05 24.19
C ASP A 469 -66.69 -15.39 23.05
N THR A 470 -67.17 -16.06 22.00
CA THR A 470 -66.36 -16.39 20.83
C THR A 470 -66.09 -15.17 19.94
N LEU A 471 -67.07 -14.28 19.77
CA LEU A 471 -66.87 -13.02 19.06
C LEU A 471 -65.93 -12.07 19.82
N LYS A 472 -66.03 -12.04 21.15
CA LYS A 472 -65.10 -11.29 22.00
C LYS A 472 -63.67 -11.82 21.90
N LYS A 473 -63.48 -13.15 21.96
CA LYS A 473 -62.15 -13.77 21.72
C LYS A 473 -61.57 -13.46 20.34
N ILE A 474 -62.38 -13.47 19.28
CA ILE A 474 -61.93 -13.10 17.93
C ILE A 474 -61.52 -11.63 17.85
N ALA A 475 -62.26 -10.74 18.53
CA ALA A 475 -61.92 -9.32 18.59
C ALA A 475 -60.63 -9.08 19.39
N ASP A 476 -60.45 -9.75 20.52
CA ASP A 476 -59.23 -9.69 21.33
C ASP A 476 -58.01 -10.22 20.55
N MET A 477 -58.13 -11.38 19.88
CA MET A 477 -57.06 -11.91 19.02
C MET A 477 -56.70 -10.97 17.85
N LYS A 478 -57.67 -10.30 17.23
CA LYS A 478 -57.41 -9.31 16.18
C LYS A 478 -56.66 -8.09 16.73
N LYS A 479 -56.98 -7.67 17.95
CA LYS A 479 -56.30 -6.58 18.64
C LYS A 479 -54.85 -6.96 18.95
N ASP A 480 -54.63 -8.17 19.46
CA ASP A 480 -53.30 -8.70 19.77
C ASP A 480 -52.44 -8.86 18.50
N MET A 481 -53.02 -9.39 17.41
CA MET A 481 -52.36 -9.47 16.09
C MET A 481 -51.95 -8.08 15.57
N ALA A 482 -52.84 -7.09 15.68
CA ALA A 482 -52.53 -5.73 15.27
C ALA A 482 -51.41 -5.12 16.14
N GLU A 483 -51.39 -5.40 17.44
CA GLU A 483 -50.35 -4.93 18.35
C GLU A 483 -48.99 -5.60 18.09
N LEU A 484 -48.97 -6.91 17.87
CA LEU A 484 -47.77 -7.66 17.46
C LEU A 484 -47.23 -7.18 16.11
N THR A 485 -48.11 -6.88 15.16
CA THR A 485 -47.69 -6.32 13.86
C THR A 485 -47.04 -4.94 14.02
N ARG A 486 -47.59 -4.08 14.88
CA ARG A 486 -46.98 -2.77 15.21
C ARG A 486 -45.63 -2.94 15.90
N ARG A 487 -45.52 -3.89 16.84
CA ARG A 487 -44.24 -4.22 17.50
C ARG A 487 -43.21 -4.76 16.53
N ARG A 488 -43.62 -5.60 15.57
CA ARG A 488 -42.75 -6.09 14.49
C ARG A 488 -42.21 -4.93 13.67
N ILE A 489 -43.08 -4.05 13.16
CA ILE A 489 -42.66 -2.88 12.36
C ILE A 489 -41.72 -1.97 13.16
N ALA A 490 -42.02 -1.71 14.43
CA ALA A 490 -41.16 -0.92 15.31
C ALA A 490 -39.79 -1.58 15.57
N ALA A 491 -39.75 -2.91 15.70
CA ALA A 491 -38.52 -3.67 15.83
C ALA A 491 -37.71 -3.66 14.52
N THR A 492 -38.35 -3.82 13.37
CA THR A 492 -37.70 -3.74 12.05
C THR A 492 -37.04 -2.38 11.83
N HIS A 493 -37.78 -1.27 12.06
CA HIS A 493 -37.20 0.08 11.99
C HIS A 493 -36.08 0.33 13.01
N LYS A 494 -36.08 -0.38 14.14
CA LYS A 494 -35.00 -0.30 15.13
C LYS A 494 -33.77 -1.09 14.68
N ILE A 495 -33.96 -2.25 14.05
CA ILE A 495 -32.88 -3.04 13.44
C ILE A 495 -32.24 -2.24 12.30
N GLU A 496 -33.02 -1.67 11.40
CA GLU A 496 -32.50 -0.85 10.28
C GLU A 496 -31.65 0.31 10.78
N ARG A 497 -32.11 1.04 11.81
CA ARG A 497 -31.31 2.12 12.43
C ARG A 497 -30.00 1.62 13.04
N LEU A 498 -30.03 0.51 13.76
CA LEU A 498 -28.81 -0.08 14.36
C LEU A 498 -27.85 -0.60 13.29
N GLU A 499 -28.35 -1.12 12.17
CA GLU A 499 -27.54 -1.55 11.04
C GLU A 499 -26.87 -0.37 10.32
N GLU A 500 -27.57 0.77 10.18
CA GLU A 500 -26.98 2.01 9.68
C GLU A 500 -25.91 2.58 10.64
N GLU A 501 -26.18 2.61 11.94
CA GLU A 501 -25.20 3.01 12.96
C GLU A 501 -23.97 2.09 12.94
N ALA A 502 -24.14 0.78 12.80
CA ALA A 502 -23.05 -0.17 12.69
C ALA A 502 -22.22 0.02 11.42
N LYS A 503 -22.86 0.38 10.28
CA LYS A 503 -22.15 0.73 9.04
C LYS A 503 -21.29 1.98 9.22
N LEU A 504 -21.85 3.04 9.79
CA LEU A 504 -21.12 4.29 10.09
C LEU A 504 -19.94 4.04 11.05
N LEU A 505 -20.15 3.23 12.09
CA LEU A 505 -19.07 2.81 13.01
C LEU A 505 -17.97 2.04 12.26
N ASN A 506 -18.33 1.15 11.35
CA ASN A 506 -17.36 0.39 10.58
C ASN A 506 -16.57 1.28 9.60
N GLU A 507 -17.22 2.25 8.96
CA GLU A 507 -16.56 3.27 8.13
C GLU A 507 -15.58 4.11 8.95
N ASN A 508 -15.97 4.55 10.14
CA ASN A 508 -15.09 5.26 11.06
C ASN A 508 -13.88 4.40 11.50
N ILE A 509 -14.08 3.11 11.78
CA ILE A 509 -12.99 2.18 12.11
C ILE A 509 -12.03 2.05 10.92
N ILE A 510 -12.54 1.98 9.69
CA ILE A 510 -11.71 1.91 8.48
C ILE A 510 -10.88 3.18 8.30
N GLU A 511 -11.48 4.36 8.50
CA GLU A 511 -10.75 5.64 8.45
C GLU A 511 -9.69 5.74 9.55
N GLU A 512 -10.01 5.38 10.79
CA GLU A 512 -9.06 5.38 11.90
C GLU A 512 -7.92 4.39 11.65
N LYS A 513 -8.19 3.21 11.09
CA LYS A 513 -7.14 2.27 10.67
C LYS A 513 -6.24 2.86 9.58
N LYS A 514 -6.80 3.53 8.57
CA LYS A 514 -6.00 4.23 7.54
C LYS A 514 -5.12 5.32 8.15
N LYS A 515 -5.64 6.10 9.11
CA LYS A 515 -4.85 7.10 9.83
C LYS A 515 -3.74 6.43 10.64
N LEU A 516 -4.03 5.34 11.35
CA LEU A 516 -3.05 4.59 12.14
C LEU A 516 -1.94 4.02 11.24
N ASP A 517 -2.27 3.43 10.10
CA ASP A 517 -1.30 2.93 9.13
C ASP A 517 -0.42 4.08 8.58
N GLY A 518 -1.03 5.22 8.27
CA GLY A 518 -0.31 6.44 7.88
C GLY A 518 0.66 6.94 8.97
N PHE A 519 0.23 6.95 10.23
CA PHE A 519 1.07 7.33 11.36
C PHE A 519 2.20 6.33 11.61
N ASN A 520 1.93 5.03 11.52
CA ASN A 520 2.93 3.97 11.69
C ASN A 520 4.02 4.04 10.61
N GLU A 521 3.65 4.34 9.37
CA GLU A 521 4.60 4.53 8.27
C GLU A 521 5.48 5.77 8.49
N VAL A 522 4.90 6.87 8.98
CA VAL A 522 5.66 8.09 9.34
C VAL A 522 6.61 7.82 10.51
N LEU A 523 6.15 7.08 11.53
CA LEU A 523 6.95 6.65 12.68
C LEU A 523 8.13 5.78 12.22
N ARG A 524 7.88 4.77 11.39
CA ARG A 524 8.92 3.91 10.83
C ARG A 524 9.97 4.72 10.06
N LYS A 525 9.55 5.67 9.23
CA LYS A 525 10.47 6.58 8.51
C LYS A 525 11.23 7.51 9.44
N ALA A 526 10.67 7.89 10.59
CA ALA A 526 11.36 8.71 11.59
C ALA A 526 12.38 7.88 12.39
N GLU A 527 12.05 6.64 12.74
CA GLU A 527 12.95 5.71 13.43
C GLU A 527 14.16 5.34 12.58
N ILE A 528 13.95 5.00 11.29
CA ILE A 528 15.05 4.75 10.36
C ILE A 528 15.98 5.97 10.24
N ARG A 529 15.42 7.18 10.21
CA ARG A 529 16.20 8.43 10.16
C ARG A 529 16.98 8.68 11.44
N LYS A 530 16.39 8.37 12.60
CA LYS A 530 17.05 8.47 13.90
C LYS A 530 18.21 7.49 14.01
N ASP A 531 17.99 6.22 13.63
CA ASP A 531 19.04 5.19 13.68
C ASP A 531 20.18 5.48 12.70
N GLY A 532 19.89 6.09 11.54
CA GLY A 532 20.91 6.59 10.62
C GLY A 532 21.77 7.69 11.25
N PHE A 533 21.12 8.64 11.94
CA PHE A 533 21.80 9.73 12.64
C PHE A 533 22.64 9.22 13.82
N ASP A 534 22.11 8.29 14.61
CA ASP A 534 22.80 7.73 15.77
C ASP A 534 24.06 6.94 15.31
N LYS A 535 23.98 6.20 14.20
CA LYS A 535 25.15 5.49 13.60
C LYS A 535 26.20 6.42 12.99
N GLU A 536 25.78 7.51 12.35
CA GLU A 536 26.68 8.52 11.78
C GLU A 536 27.41 9.28 12.90
N THR A 537 26.71 9.56 14.01
CA THR A 537 27.30 10.16 15.21
C THR A 537 28.27 9.20 15.92
N GLN A 538 27.96 7.89 15.93
CA GLN A 538 28.86 6.86 16.49
C GLN A 538 30.11 6.66 15.64
N ALA A 539 29.99 6.68 14.31
CA ALA A 539 31.13 6.57 13.38
C ALA A 539 32.07 7.80 13.44
N LEU A 540 31.53 8.98 13.72
CA LEU A 540 32.33 10.20 13.99
C LEU A 540 33.08 10.14 15.32
N ASN A 541 32.52 9.47 16.33
CA ASN A 541 33.12 9.36 17.66
C ASN A 541 34.14 8.21 17.80
N GLU A 542 34.08 7.17 16.95
CA GLU A 542 34.99 6.01 17.02
C GLU A 542 36.26 6.17 16.16
N ALA A 543 36.39 7.24 15.35
CA ALA A 543 37.48 7.38 14.37
C ALA A 543 38.73 8.14 14.85
N VAL A 544 38.78 8.65 16.08
CA VAL A 544 39.85 9.58 16.51
C VAL A 544 40.16 9.43 18.00
N ILE A 545 40.90 8.38 18.39
CA ILE A 545 41.51 8.24 19.72
C ILE A 545 42.77 7.37 19.46
N ASP A 546 43.97 7.89 19.21
CA ASP A 546 44.83 8.51 20.24
C ASP A 546 45.98 9.41 19.70
N ASP A 547 46.22 9.55 18.39
CA ASP A 547 47.35 10.36 17.85
C ASP A 547 46.94 11.67 17.15
N GLU A 548 45.63 11.88 16.98
CA GLU A 548 45.05 13.01 16.24
C GLU A 548 44.51 14.11 17.16
N GLU A 549 44.27 13.82 18.44
CA GLU A 549 43.87 14.82 19.45
C GLU A 549 44.98 15.86 19.69
N GLU A 550 46.26 15.46 19.71
CA GLU A 550 47.38 16.41 19.91
C GLU A 550 47.61 17.30 18.67
N ARG A 551 47.20 16.84 17.47
CA ARG A 551 47.22 17.62 16.23
C ARG A 551 46.01 18.55 16.12
N GLN A 552 44.84 18.06 16.50
CA GLN A 552 43.62 18.84 16.56
C GLN A 552 43.68 19.90 17.65
N GLU A 553 44.31 19.66 18.79
CA GLU A 553 44.51 20.67 19.84
C GLU A 553 45.39 21.83 19.34
N LYS A 554 46.50 21.52 18.66
CA LYS A 554 47.36 22.56 18.03
C LYS A 554 46.65 23.30 16.89
N GLU A 555 45.82 22.61 16.11
CA GLU A 555 45.03 23.25 15.04
C GLU A 555 43.84 24.05 15.59
N LEU A 556 43.23 23.61 16.69
CA LEU A 556 42.14 24.30 17.39
C LEU A 556 42.67 25.55 18.09
N ILE A 557 43.85 25.52 18.70
CA ILE A 557 44.50 26.72 19.25
C ILE A 557 44.77 27.73 18.13
N ALA A 558 45.34 27.30 16.99
CA ALA A 558 45.59 28.19 15.85
C ALA A 558 44.31 28.68 15.14
N LYS A 559 43.19 27.96 15.26
CA LYS A 559 41.86 28.42 14.82
C LYS A 559 41.25 29.37 15.84
N LEU A 560 41.43 29.13 17.13
CA LEU A 560 40.93 29.97 18.21
C LEU A 560 41.61 31.34 18.18
N GLU A 561 42.92 31.42 17.94
CA GLU A 561 43.63 32.69 17.73
C GLU A 561 43.11 33.47 16.51
N ARG A 562 42.84 32.78 15.39
CA ARG A 562 42.26 33.41 14.19
C ARG A 562 40.82 33.86 14.39
N GLU A 563 40.03 33.08 15.12
CA GLU A 563 38.67 33.47 15.46
C GLU A 563 38.64 34.57 16.52
N GLU A 564 39.62 34.65 17.42
CA GLU A 564 39.78 35.80 18.31
C GLU A 564 40.12 37.07 17.52
N GLU A 565 41.01 37.01 16.52
CA GLU A 565 41.24 38.12 15.59
C GLU A 565 39.95 38.49 14.83
N ASN A 566 39.21 37.52 14.29
CA ASN A 566 37.93 37.78 13.64
C ASN A 566 36.90 38.40 14.60
N VAL A 567 36.81 37.92 15.84
CA VAL A 567 35.90 38.46 16.86
C VAL A 567 36.30 39.89 17.22
N THR A 568 37.60 40.21 17.28
CA THR A 568 38.04 41.60 17.47
C THR A 568 37.71 42.48 16.27
N SER A 569 37.84 41.97 15.04
CA SER A 569 37.42 42.67 13.81
C SER A 569 35.91 42.90 13.79
N ILE A 570 35.11 41.86 14.06
CA ILE A 570 33.65 41.93 14.16
C ILE A 570 33.22 42.84 15.31
N ARG A 571 33.95 42.86 16.43
CA ARG A 571 33.70 43.83 17.50
C ARG A 571 33.94 45.25 17.00
N GLY A 572 35.01 45.51 16.24
CA GLY A 572 35.24 46.80 15.59
C GLY A 572 34.15 47.18 14.58
N GLU A 573 33.68 46.21 13.78
CA GLU A 573 32.55 46.40 12.86
C GLU A 573 31.25 46.66 13.60
N ASN A 574 30.99 45.96 14.70
CA ASN A 574 29.82 46.18 15.54
C ASN A 574 29.87 47.55 16.20
N GLU A 575 31.03 48.00 16.69
CA GLU A 575 31.20 49.37 17.19
C GLU A 575 30.96 50.42 16.10
N PHE A 576 31.39 50.14 14.86
CA PHE A 576 31.12 50.99 13.70
C PHE A 576 29.63 51.01 13.35
N ILE A 577 28.98 49.85 13.33
CA ILE A 577 27.54 49.72 13.09
C ILE A 577 26.76 50.39 14.20
N GLU A 578 27.13 50.23 15.48
CA GLU A 578 26.49 50.91 16.61
C GLU A 578 26.60 52.43 16.51
N LYS A 579 27.77 52.95 16.09
CA LYS A 579 27.93 54.39 15.79
C LYS A 579 27.00 54.82 14.66
N ASN A 580 26.91 54.05 13.58
CA ASN A 580 26.00 54.35 12.46
C ASN A 580 24.53 54.25 12.88
N LEU A 581 24.16 53.25 13.69
CA LEU A 581 22.80 53.03 14.17
C LEU A 581 22.39 54.16 15.13
N LYS A 582 23.34 54.63 15.96
CA LYS A 582 23.15 55.83 16.78
C LYS A 582 22.94 57.07 15.91
N ALA A 583 23.77 57.29 14.89
CA ALA A 583 23.60 58.39 13.94
C ALA A 583 22.25 58.31 13.20
N SER A 584 21.86 57.13 12.72
CA SER A 584 20.56 56.91 12.08
C SER A 584 19.39 57.07 13.04
N ARG A 585 19.54 56.73 14.33
CA ARG A 585 18.53 57.01 15.37
C ARG A 585 18.39 58.50 15.63
N GLU A 586 19.49 59.24 15.68
CA GLU A 586 19.49 60.70 15.81
C GLU A 586 18.83 61.36 14.58
N GLU A 587 19.10 60.85 13.37
CA GLU A 587 18.39 61.25 12.15
C GLU A 587 16.89 60.91 12.21
N LEU A 588 16.53 59.71 12.66
CA LEU A 588 15.13 59.30 12.85
C LEU A 588 14.41 60.18 13.86
N GLU A 589 15.06 60.54 14.97
CA GLU A 589 14.51 61.44 15.97
C GLU A 589 14.34 62.86 15.39
N MET A 590 15.27 63.32 14.55
CA MET A 590 15.11 64.57 13.80
C MET A 590 13.91 64.51 12.84
N TRP A 591 13.74 63.41 12.12
CA TRP A 591 12.59 63.20 11.23
C TRP A 591 11.28 63.07 12.00
N MET A 592 11.26 62.39 13.15
CA MET A 592 10.11 62.35 14.06
C MET A 592 9.74 63.75 14.53
N LYS A 593 10.69 64.58 14.97
CA LYS A 593 10.42 65.98 15.34
C LYS A 593 9.90 66.82 14.16
N LYS A 594 10.27 66.49 12.91
CA LYS A 594 9.71 67.12 11.71
C LYS A 594 8.28 66.64 11.44
N VAL A 595 7.98 65.36 11.67
CA VAL A 595 6.64 64.77 11.52
C VAL A 595 5.69 65.22 12.64
N GLU A 596 6.14 65.35 13.89
CA GLU A 596 5.36 65.95 14.99
C GLU A 596 4.87 67.37 14.67
N ARG A 597 5.62 68.13 13.87
CA ARG A 597 5.16 69.44 13.39
C ARG A 597 4.04 69.35 12.34
N ILE A 598 3.95 68.22 11.63
CA ILE A 598 2.91 67.93 10.64
C ILE A 598 1.67 67.34 11.32
N ASP A 599 1.86 66.50 12.35
CA ASP A 599 0.81 65.87 13.18
C ASP A 599 0.25 66.80 14.28
N ASN A 600 0.68 68.07 14.32
CA ASN A 600 -0.01 69.12 15.08
C ASN A 600 -1.36 69.43 14.40
N ASP A 601 -2.35 68.57 14.67
CA ASP A 601 -3.75 68.68 14.23
C ASP A 601 -4.42 70.02 14.60
N GLU A 602 -3.83 70.82 15.50
CA GLU A 602 -4.29 72.16 15.83
C GLU A 602 -4.04 73.19 14.72
N LEU A 603 -3.13 72.94 13.76
CA LEU A 603 -2.90 73.86 12.64
C LEU A 603 -3.91 73.67 11.49
N TYR A 604 -4.68 72.57 11.49
CA TYR A 604 -5.62 72.18 10.41
C TYR A 604 -6.98 71.66 10.90
N ALA A 605 -7.41 72.04 12.10
CA ALA A 605 -8.75 71.72 12.59
C ALA A 605 -9.84 72.53 11.84
N PHE A 606 -10.72 71.83 11.11
CA PHE A 606 -11.94 72.41 10.54
C PHE A 606 -12.91 72.81 11.66
N ASP A 607 -13.38 74.06 11.67
CA ASP A 607 -14.40 74.57 12.61
C ASP A 607 -15.56 73.58 12.79
N GLU A 608 -15.93 73.33 14.06
CA GLU A 608 -17.04 72.48 14.51
C GLU A 608 -18.35 72.74 13.73
N ALA A 609 -18.57 74.00 13.32
CA ALA A 609 -19.69 74.44 12.51
C ALA A 609 -19.73 73.80 11.11
N ARG A 610 -18.56 73.62 10.47
CA ARG A 610 -18.46 73.02 9.13
C ARG A 610 -18.69 71.52 9.17
N ARG A 611 -18.25 70.85 10.25
CA ARG A 611 -18.48 69.42 10.48
C ARG A 611 -19.97 69.13 10.73
N ASN A 612 -20.65 69.97 11.50
CA ASN A 612 -22.10 69.88 11.70
C ASN A 612 -22.91 70.19 10.43
N ALA A 613 -22.50 71.16 9.60
CA ALA A 613 -23.15 71.45 8.33
C ALA A 613 -23.11 70.25 7.36
N ILE A 614 -21.97 69.55 7.27
CA ILE A 614 -21.82 68.36 6.43
C ILE A 614 -22.73 67.21 6.92
N LEU A 615 -22.85 67.03 8.24
CA LEU A 615 -23.74 66.02 8.81
C LEU A 615 -25.22 66.31 8.53
N ILE A 616 -25.65 67.57 8.65
CA ILE A 616 -27.02 68.00 8.31
C ILE A 616 -27.28 67.77 6.82
N GLU A 617 -26.35 68.16 5.96
CA GLU A 617 -26.50 67.99 4.51
C GLU A 617 -26.52 66.51 4.10
N THR A 618 -25.71 65.67 4.75
CA THR A 618 -25.74 64.21 4.53
C THR A 618 -27.08 63.61 4.92
N ARG A 619 -27.68 64.05 6.04
CA ARG A 619 -29.04 63.62 6.42
C ARG A 619 -30.09 64.12 5.44
N ARG A 620 -29.99 65.37 4.97
CA ARG A 620 -30.89 65.95 3.96
C ARG A 620 -30.84 65.15 2.66
N LEU A 621 -29.65 64.83 2.17
CA LEU A 621 -29.45 64.03 0.95
C LEU A 621 -29.97 62.60 1.10
N LYS A 622 -29.77 61.96 2.26
CA LYS A 622 -30.36 60.65 2.54
C LYS A 622 -31.90 60.68 2.53
N ASN A 623 -32.50 61.70 3.13
CA ASN A 623 -33.95 61.87 3.12
C ASN A 623 -34.46 62.12 1.69
N LEU A 624 -33.79 62.99 0.93
CA LEU A 624 -34.14 63.26 -0.47
C LEU A 624 -34.05 61.98 -1.33
N ASN A 625 -33.01 61.17 -1.16
CA ASN A 625 -32.87 59.89 -1.84
C ASN A 625 -34.00 58.92 -1.48
N SER A 626 -34.42 58.87 -0.21
CA SER A 626 -35.57 58.05 0.20
C SER A 626 -36.89 58.48 -0.45
N VAL A 627 -37.12 59.79 -0.57
CA VAL A 627 -38.31 60.37 -1.22
C VAL A 627 -38.30 60.11 -2.72
N LEU A 628 -37.14 60.28 -3.38
CA LEU A 628 -36.98 59.98 -4.80
C LEU A 628 -37.22 58.49 -5.09
N ASN A 629 -36.68 57.59 -4.27
CA ASN A 629 -36.92 56.15 -4.42
C ASN A 629 -38.37 55.73 -4.18
N ARG A 630 -39.12 56.46 -3.33
CA ARG A 630 -40.57 56.25 -3.19
C ARG A 630 -41.30 56.71 -4.45
N ARG A 631 -40.98 57.91 -4.95
CA ARG A 631 -41.60 58.49 -6.14
C ARG A 631 -41.35 57.66 -7.41
N ILE A 632 -40.12 57.16 -7.58
CA ILE A 632 -39.78 56.23 -8.67
C ILE A 632 -40.67 54.99 -8.63
N ARG A 633 -40.86 54.38 -7.44
CA ARG A 633 -41.74 53.21 -7.28
C ARG A 633 -43.21 53.52 -7.57
N GLU A 634 -43.69 54.69 -7.18
CA GLU A 634 -45.06 55.13 -7.49
C GLU A 634 -45.25 55.33 -9.00
N THR A 635 -44.31 56.00 -9.67
CA THR A 635 -44.35 56.19 -11.13
C THR A 635 -44.23 54.87 -11.90
N GLN A 636 -43.42 53.91 -11.41
CA GLN A 636 -43.35 52.56 -11.98
C GLN A 636 -44.70 51.84 -11.91
N LYS A 637 -45.38 51.89 -10.76
CA LYS A 637 -46.74 51.33 -10.61
C LYS A 637 -47.74 52.01 -11.53
N GLU A 638 -47.66 53.33 -11.69
CA GLU A 638 -48.55 54.07 -12.58
C GLU A 638 -48.32 53.72 -14.06
N LEU A 639 -47.07 53.52 -14.48
CA LEU A 639 -46.71 53.02 -15.80
C LEU A 639 -47.25 51.61 -16.05
N GLU A 640 -47.15 50.71 -15.08
CA GLU A 640 -47.74 49.36 -15.15
C GLU A 640 -49.26 49.43 -15.30
N MET A 641 -49.93 50.27 -14.51
CA MET A 641 -51.38 50.48 -14.62
C MET A 641 -51.78 51.11 -15.96
N CYS A 642 -50.97 52.02 -16.51
CA CYS A 642 -51.19 52.57 -17.85
C CYS A 642 -51.03 51.49 -18.93
N ALA A 643 -50.05 50.60 -18.81
CA ALA A 643 -49.89 49.46 -19.71
C ALA A 643 -51.10 48.53 -19.66
N LEU A 644 -51.57 48.17 -18.46
CA LEU A 644 -52.77 47.34 -18.28
C LEU A 644 -54.04 48.00 -18.84
N ARG A 645 -54.22 49.31 -18.64
CA ARG A 645 -55.35 50.05 -19.24
C ARG A 645 -55.29 50.04 -20.77
N ARG A 646 -54.10 50.23 -21.34
CA ARG A 646 -53.89 50.15 -22.79
C ARG A 646 -54.23 48.74 -23.30
N ASP A 647 -53.75 47.70 -22.66
CA ASP A 647 -54.01 46.31 -23.07
C ASP A 647 -55.50 45.96 -22.97
N PHE A 648 -56.18 46.45 -21.93
CA PHE A 648 -57.64 46.33 -21.80
C PHE A 648 -58.38 47.04 -22.95
N VAL A 649 -57.96 48.26 -23.31
CA VAL A 649 -58.55 49.01 -24.43
C VAL A 649 -58.29 48.31 -25.77
N VAL A 650 -57.08 47.79 -25.99
CA VAL A 650 -56.72 47.00 -27.18
C VAL A 650 -57.58 45.74 -27.27
N GLY A 651 -57.72 44.99 -26.17
CA GLY A 651 -58.59 43.81 -26.11
C GLY A 651 -60.07 44.14 -26.36
N LYS A 652 -60.56 45.28 -25.85
CA LYS A 652 -61.93 45.76 -26.12
C LYS A 652 -62.12 46.17 -27.58
N ALA A 653 -61.10 46.78 -28.20
CA ALA A 653 -61.12 47.11 -29.62
C ALA A 653 -61.11 45.84 -30.50
N GLN A 654 -60.26 44.86 -30.20
CA GLN A 654 -60.21 43.57 -30.91
C GLN A 654 -61.55 42.81 -30.81
N THR A 655 -62.15 42.73 -29.63
CA THR A 655 -63.46 42.07 -29.46
C THR A 655 -64.58 42.80 -30.22
N THR A 656 -64.54 44.13 -30.28
CA THR A 656 -65.49 44.94 -31.04
C THR A 656 -65.31 44.77 -32.55
N ILE A 657 -64.06 44.72 -33.04
CA ILE A 657 -63.74 44.46 -34.45
C ILE A 657 -64.19 43.05 -34.85
N SER A 658 -63.92 42.02 -34.03
CA SER A 658 -64.38 40.65 -34.27
C SER A 658 -65.90 40.54 -34.30
N ARG A 659 -66.63 41.22 -33.39
CA ARG A 659 -68.10 41.31 -33.46
C ARG A 659 -68.59 42.02 -34.71
N ARG A 660 -67.95 43.12 -35.12
CA ARG A 660 -68.33 43.87 -36.33
C ARG A 660 -68.11 43.07 -37.60
N ASN A 661 -67.03 42.28 -37.65
CA ASN A 661 -66.75 41.35 -38.74
C ASN A 661 -67.77 40.19 -38.77
N HIS A 662 -68.18 39.67 -37.61
CA HIS A 662 -69.20 38.63 -37.54
C HIS A 662 -70.59 39.13 -37.99
N VAL A 663 -70.99 40.35 -37.56
CA VAL A 663 -72.23 41.00 -38.02
C VAL A 663 -72.17 41.30 -39.52
N ARG A 664 -71.01 41.72 -40.04
CA ARG A 664 -70.81 41.94 -41.48
C ARG A 664 -70.93 40.63 -42.27
N SER A 665 -70.38 39.52 -41.76
CA SER A 665 -70.53 38.19 -42.36
C SER A 665 -72.01 37.76 -42.40
N GLN A 666 -72.74 37.87 -41.28
CA GLN A 666 -74.18 37.55 -41.25
C GLN A 666 -75.01 38.45 -42.18
N ALA A 667 -74.64 39.73 -42.31
CA ALA A 667 -75.30 40.64 -43.23
C ALA A 667 -75.02 40.26 -44.69
N ILE A 668 -73.80 39.82 -45.02
CA ILE A 668 -73.46 39.30 -46.34
C ILE A 668 -74.27 38.03 -46.64
N ASP A 669 -74.32 37.07 -45.71
CA ASP A 669 -75.08 35.83 -45.88
C ASP A 669 -76.58 36.11 -46.09
N ARG A 670 -77.15 37.07 -45.36
CA ARG A 670 -78.55 37.51 -45.56
C ARG A 670 -78.77 38.20 -46.90
N ILE A 671 -77.84 39.05 -47.33
CA ILE A 671 -77.90 39.67 -48.67
C ILE A 671 -77.87 38.58 -49.74
N GLU A 672 -77.07 37.54 -49.56
CA GLU A 672 -76.96 36.44 -50.50
C GLU A 672 -78.23 35.58 -50.53
N GLN A 673 -78.83 35.28 -49.37
CA GLN A 673 -80.15 34.64 -49.27
C GLN A 673 -81.25 35.48 -49.94
N LEU A 674 -81.27 36.79 -49.70
CA LEU A 674 -82.24 37.68 -50.34
C LEU A 674 -82.02 37.78 -51.85
N LYS A 675 -80.78 37.77 -52.34
CA LYS A 675 -80.49 37.70 -53.78
C LYS A 675 -81.01 36.41 -54.39
N SER A 676 -80.79 35.26 -53.73
CA SER A 676 -81.35 33.99 -54.17
C SER A 676 -82.88 34.00 -54.19
N ARG A 677 -83.52 34.57 -53.15
CA ARG A 677 -84.98 34.68 -53.10
C ARG A 677 -85.53 35.62 -54.16
N ILE A 678 -84.85 36.73 -54.45
CA ILE A 678 -85.22 37.62 -55.57
C ILE A 678 -85.07 36.89 -56.90
N ALA A 679 -84.04 36.08 -57.09
CA ALA A 679 -83.87 35.28 -58.31
C ALA A 679 -84.99 34.23 -58.45
N GLU A 680 -85.37 33.56 -57.36
CA GLU A 680 -86.53 32.65 -57.34
C GLU A 680 -87.83 33.38 -57.67
N LEU A 681 -88.12 34.51 -57.02
CA LEU A 681 -89.32 35.29 -57.28
C LEU A 681 -89.36 35.85 -58.69
N ARG A 682 -88.20 36.22 -59.27
CA ARG A 682 -88.10 36.59 -60.69
C ARG A 682 -88.43 35.42 -61.59
N LYS A 683 -87.94 34.23 -61.27
CA LYS A 683 -88.27 33.01 -62.01
C LYS A 683 -89.77 32.69 -61.91
N GLU A 684 -90.36 32.78 -60.72
CA GLU A 684 -91.81 32.61 -60.53
C GLU A 684 -92.61 33.67 -61.31
N LEU A 685 -92.14 34.92 -61.35
CA LEU A 685 -92.76 35.98 -62.13
C LEU A 685 -92.64 35.73 -63.65
N ASP A 686 -91.49 35.24 -64.11
CA ASP A 686 -91.28 34.86 -65.51
C ASP A 686 -92.15 33.66 -65.89
N ASP A 687 -92.29 32.67 -65.01
CA ASP A 687 -93.14 31.50 -65.19
C ASP A 687 -94.64 31.90 -65.24
N THR A 688 -95.07 32.78 -64.33
CA THR A 688 -96.46 33.30 -64.33
C THR A 688 -96.74 34.24 -65.49
N ASN A 689 -95.77 35.05 -65.93
CA ASN A 689 -95.89 35.82 -67.17
C ASN A 689 -95.95 34.91 -68.39
N ALA A 690 -95.16 33.83 -68.43
CA ALA A 690 -95.25 32.84 -69.50
C ALA A 690 -96.61 32.13 -69.49
N GLU A 691 -97.18 31.86 -68.32
CA GLU A 691 -98.53 31.31 -68.16
C GLU A 691 -99.62 32.31 -68.56
N TYR A 692 -99.48 33.58 -68.20
CA TYR A 692 -100.38 34.65 -68.62
C TYR A 692 -100.34 34.87 -70.14
N VAL A 693 -99.16 34.84 -70.76
CA VAL A 693 -98.99 34.89 -72.22
C VAL A 693 -99.60 33.65 -72.89
N ARG A 694 -99.49 32.45 -72.29
CA ARG A 694 -100.23 31.25 -72.75
C ARG A 694 -101.74 31.42 -72.66
N LEU A 695 -102.25 32.02 -71.58
CA LEU A 695 -103.67 32.27 -71.40
C LEU A 695 -104.19 33.34 -72.37
N GLN A 696 -103.45 34.43 -72.62
CA GLN A 696 -103.81 35.42 -73.63
C GLN A 696 -103.77 34.87 -75.06
N THR A 697 -102.77 34.05 -75.40
CA THR A 697 -102.72 33.39 -76.72
C THR A 697 -103.86 32.38 -76.89
N SER A 698 -104.28 31.69 -75.81
CA SER A 698 -105.47 30.82 -75.85
C SER A 698 -106.79 31.60 -76.03
N SER A 699 -106.84 32.86 -75.58
CA SER A 699 -108.00 33.75 -75.72
C SER A 699 -108.08 34.49 -77.06
N ILE A 700 -107.02 34.46 -77.89
CA ILE A 700 -106.99 35.05 -79.24
C ILE A 700 -107.26 33.99 -80.34
N THR A 701 -107.31 32.70 -79.97
CA THR A 701 -107.72 31.58 -80.86
C THR A 701 -109.15 31.06 -80.59
N LYS A 702 -110.01 31.89 -80.02
CA LYS A 702 -111.47 31.83 -80.13
C LYS A 702 -111.96 33.18 -80.65
#